data_AF-A0A7L8CXK5-F1
#
_entry.id   AF-A0A7L8CXK5-F1
#
_cell.length_a   1.000
_cell.length_b   1.000
_cell.length_c   1.000
_cell.angle_alpha   90.00
_cell.angle_beta   90.00
_cell.angle_gamma   90.00
#
_symmetry.space_group_name_H-M   'P 1'
#
loop_
_entity.id
_entity.type
_entity.pdbx_description
1 polymer ?
#
loop_
_entity_poly.entity_id
_entity_poly.type
_entity_poly.pdbx_seq_one_letter_code
_entity_poly.pdbx_strand_id
1 'polypeptide(L)'
;MTSVFNNLLVTSPNGGGIFFVHGGAIQKLDALDSTGLSVSGRRVLRGIQPSLVVLYQGTPMDINPTDIAFGDVHDVLIDGDSFYLVSTQGNEVVRFDAGAIEEERWTLPGEDDAWHVNCLAKWNGRLVFSAFGEFSLHREYKGATKDQGFVQDLRSGERLITGLSQPHSLFPHGQNLMVANSGEMALQEYAADGSLLRSMSFDGYVRGVSVSGGCIFVGLSRSRNLPQAEAQTASLVALDAVTWDEIARLSLPTNEVYDVHAVEAREASHVVALIAAHSSAILSSIITDKSERLRDLNVELRHLERERDSLGVALEQINAVETRLMKAIEQREEIAGARNSSTFAASLDALAASVDTARTELQGEHARQIAGLMSLVSDLESRAGDMHDELLAKLDHATALQSRISQLEGEHARQIAGLMSLVSDLESRAGDMHDELLAKLDHATALQSRIRQLEGELSAGKEALSAEANRAEALKDKVRDLEAALAVQSEEFDVLQQEFSRVEGGVEASLQRMSDLEAELQLVYGSRSMQLTRPLRSAAAAVRRVIQSAGPGVRAFGYLLARPGRYLGLAKGKSVGEVLTLTRGFLSRGGPEPAAPQPVRFDLRSPAGPVVILTTRHCEYIAREMHGALARVGIASEIIFEQPAGGYVDVPHFVICPHMFPVLPGFYVAFQMEQSVSSRWFTEDYMGRLENSFAIFDYSTRNISFLKEKGLSLKQVYYLPVGHLPDLSANPRPAADADEYDVVFYGDASNERRRAYLQELRKYCRIRVVSEVFGEELYSILAGAKLVVNIHYYAGALMETTRVWECLSLGKLVVSERSTDMEDHGELEGLVDFVEIDDIPAMVRRVRYWLEHGSEREERVRANEAALADYFNRFDYFFYRFLLATDNISFDEFWRESGHKYRLESDRLCLNLPEYTDRSRDFARDNHYGFTLFPGLRHSKGWLGCAMSYKYMIMLAREHGLDRVTICEDDVEFPADFEEACASIDAYLSSPDVRWDIFSGLMADLHRDAKILAVDEHEGRSFVTTNRLISTVMNIYSPGVFDTIVNWDETNRDVETNTIDRYLEARRALKVIVTEPFLVGHKEEQHSTIWGFQNTQYADLIAASSQLLKEKVRKFRARRGLHRGKR
;
A
#
# COMPACT_ATOMS: atom_id res chain seq x y z
N MET A 1 -20.67 33.85 -11.39
CA MET A 1 -21.81 32.99 -11.73
C MET A 1 -21.95 31.98 -10.61
N THR A 2 -23.14 31.84 -10.03
CA THR A 2 -23.45 30.80 -9.04
C THR A 2 -23.34 29.43 -9.70
N SER A 3 -22.64 28.48 -9.07
CA SER A 3 -22.52 27.09 -9.55
C SER A 3 -23.92 26.47 -9.72
N VAL A 4 -24.10 25.56 -10.68
CA VAL A 4 -25.36 24.82 -10.87
C VAL A 4 -25.54 23.69 -9.84
N PHE A 5 -24.44 23.20 -9.27
CA PHE A 5 -24.44 22.15 -8.26
C PHE A 5 -24.68 22.74 -6.86
N ASN A 6 -25.94 22.80 -6.43
CA ASN A 6 -26.32 23.35 -5.13
C ASN A 6 -27.29 22.43 -4.38
N ASN A 7 -26.98 22.20 -3.10
CA ASN A 7 -27.81 21.45 -2.16
C ASN A 7 -28.12 20.02 -2.64
N LEU A 8 -27.10 19.27 -3.07
CA LEU A 8 -27.25 17.89 -3.49
C LEU A 8 -26.61 16.97 -2.45
N LEU A 9 -27.31 15.93 -2.02
CA LEU A 9 -26.75 14.80 -1.30
C LEU A 9 -26.41 13.70 -2.30
N VAL A 10 -25.24 13.09 -2.15
CA VAL A 10 -24.77 12.01 -3.01
C VAL A 10 -24.33 10.85 -2.13
N THR A 11 -24.95 9.69 -2.27
CA THR A 11 -24.56 8.48 -1.55
C THR A 11 -23.61 7.63 -2.37
N SER A 12 -22.74 6.92 -1.67
CA SER A 12 -21.65 6.16 -2.26
C SER A 12 -21.34 4.93 -1.39
N PRO A 13 -21.45 3.72 -1.92
CA PRO A 13 -21.08 2.49 -1.22
C PRO A 13 -19.55 2.28 -1.28
N ASN A 14 -19.05 1.17 -0.74
CA ASN A 14 -17.67 0.69 -0.93
C ASN A 14 -16.57 1.70 -0.50
N GLY A 15 -16.66 2.24 0.72
CA GLY A 15 -15.79 3.26 1.30
C GLY A 15 -16.19 4.71 0.96
N GLY A 16 -17.23 4.87 0.16
CA GLY A 16 -17.72 6.12 -0.40
C GLY A 16 -18.34 7.07 0.62
N GLY A 17 -19.29 6.59 1.42
CA GLY A 17 -20.01 7.38 2.41
C GLY A 17 -21.17 8.20 1.82
N ILE A 18 -21.36 9.38 2.40
CA ILE A 18 -22.32 10.37 1.88
C ILE A 18 -21.63 11.73 1.73
N PHE A 19 -21.93 12.42 0.62
CA PHE A 19 -21.39 13.73 0.28
C PHE A 19 -22.50 14.77 0.19
N PHE A 20 -22.19 16.00 0.61
CA PHE A 20 -23.00 17.17 0.37
C PHE A 20 -22.30 18.09 -0.64
N VAL A 21 -22.99 18.41 -1.73
CA VAL A 21 -22.50 19.28 -2.81
C VAL A 21 -23.26 20.61 -2.77
N HIS A 22 -22.54 21.70 -2.51
CA HIS A 22 -23.10 23.04 -2.44
C HIS A 22 -22.14 24.07 -3.04
N GLY A 23 -22.64 24.94 -3.93
CA GLY A 23 -21.80 25.92 -4.61
C GLY A 23 -20.71 25.30 -5.49
N GLY A 24 -20.86 24.04 -5.91
CA GLY A 24 -19.81 23.25 -6.58
C GLY A 24 -18.70 22.72 -5.67
N ALA A 25 -18.75 23.01 -4.36
CA ALA A 25 -17.87 22.38 -3.38
C ALA A 25 -18.44 21.05 -2.93
N ILE A 26 -17.57 20.06 -2.69
CA ILE A 26 -17.93 18.71 -2.25
C ILE A 26 -17.45 18.55 -0.81
N GLN A 27 -18.36 18.17 0.08
CA GLN A 27 -18.06 17.89 1.48
C GLN A 27 -18.47 16.46 1.80
N LYS A 28 -17.54 15.62 2.27
CA LYS A 28 -17.86 14.28 2.76
C LYS A 28 -18.40 14.40 4.18
N LEU A 29 -19.63 13.93 4.43
CA LEU A 29 -20.24 14.03 5.77
C LEU A 29 -19.81 12.85 6.67
N ASP A 30 -19.63 11.66 6.09
CA ASP A 30 -19.03 10.50 6.75
C ASP A 30 -18.57 9.47 5.69
N ALA A 31 -18.07 8.31 6.14
CA ALA A 31 -17.60 7.22 5.29
C ALA A 31 -18.42 5.91 5.48
N LEU A 32 -19.65 5.98 5.99
CA LEU A 32 -20.50 4.81 6.16
C LEU A 32 -21.11 4.39 4.81
N ASP A 33 -20.90 3.15 4.38
CA ASP A 33 -21.25 2.65 3.03
C ASP A 33 -22.73 2.86 2.69
N SER A 34 -23.04 3.96 2.00
CA SER A 34 -24.41 4.41 1.84
C SER A 34 -24.96 4.05 0.47
N THR A 35 -26.16 3.51 0.49
CA THR A 35 -26.92 3.15 -0.70
C THR A 35 -28.09 4.11 -0.85
N GLY A 36 -29.34 3.62 -0.90
CA GLY A 36 -30.50 4.47 -1.14
C GLY A 36 -30.68 5.60 -0.13
N LEU A 37 -31.25 6.68 -0.61
CA LEU A 37 -31.53 7.87 0.18
C LEU A 37 -32.93 8.37 -0.17
N SER A 38 -33.71 8.75 0.84
CA SER A 38 -35.01 9.39 0.60
C SER A 38 -35.15 10.62 1.48
N VAL A 39 -35.51 11.75 0.87
CA VAL A 39 -35.64 13.04 1.56
C VAL A 39 -37.06 13.57 1.39
N SER A 40 -37.73 13.83 2.50
CA SER A 40 -39.09 14.40 2.55
C SER A 40 -39.15 15.53 3.56
N GLY A 41 -38.92 16.76 3.09
CA GLY A 41 -38.78 17.94 3.95
C GLY A 41 -37.57 17.82 4.87
N ARG A 42 -37.82 17.74 6.20
CA ARG A 42 -36.78 17.53 7.22
C ARG A 42 -36.48 16.07 7.52
N ARG A 43 -37.27 15.14 6.98
CA ARG A 43 -37.08 13.71 7.19
C ARG A 43 -36.10 13.18 6.15
N VAL A 44 -35.12 12.42 6.61
CA VAL A 44 -34.20 11.68 5.74
C VAL A 44 -34.22 10.23 6.14
N LEU A 45 -34.30 9.35 5.17
CA LEU A 45 -34.15 7.91 5.36
C LEU A 45 -32.93 7.48 4.55
N ARG A 46 -32.00 6.78 5.19
CA ARG A 46 -30.72 6.40 4.60
C ARG A 46 -30.49 4.91 4.77
N GLY A 47 -30.20 4.21 3.68
CA GLY A 47 -29.66 2.86 3.70
C GLY A 47 -28.15 2.89 3.89
N ILE A 48 -27.65 2.06 4.82
CA ILE A 48 -26.23 1.85 5.08
C ILE A 48 -25.96 0.34 5.01
N GLN A 49 -25.14 -0.08 4.05
CA GLN A 49 -24.80 -1.48 3.86
C GLN A 49 -23.94 -2.03 5.01
N PRO A 50 -24.06 -3.33 5.33
CA PRO A 50 -25.01 -4.27 4.72
C PRO A 50 -26.43 -4.19 5.32
N SER A 51 -26.62 -3.66 6.52
CA SER A 51 -27.85 -3.96 7.28
C SER A 51 -28.31 -2.88 8.26
N LEU A 52 -27.99 -1.60 8.03
CA LEU A 52 -28.48 -0.51 8.86
C LEU A 52 -29.36 0.43 8.02
N VAL A 53 -30.52 0.80 8.56
CA VAL A 53 -31.35 1.89 8.02
C VAL A 53 -31.49 2.96 9.10
N VAL A 54 -31.29 4.22 8.73
CA VAL A 54 -31.40 5.34 9.67
C VAL A 54 -32.49 6.29 9.22
N LEU A 55 -33.47 6.54 10.11
CA LEU A 55 -34.48 7.58 9.95
C LEU A 55 -34.08 8.83 10.75
N TYR A 56 -33.74 9.89 10.04
CA TYR A 56 -33.46 11.21 10.60
C TYR A 56 -34.76 12.01 10.70
N GLN A 57 -35.40 11.98 11.87
CA GLN A 57 -36.58 12.80 12.18
C GLN A 57 -36.55 13.26 13.63
N GLY A 58 -36.02 14.46 13.89
CA GLY A 58 -35.73 14.90 15.25
C GLY A 58 -34.51 14.14 15.79
N THR A 59 -34.72 13.22 16.73
CA THR A 59 -33.67 12.28 17.16
C THR A 59 -33.55 11.17 16.12
N PRO A 60 -32.35 10.88 15.57
CA PRO A 60 -32.16 9.77 14.66
C PRO A 60 -32.61 8.43 15.27
N MET A 61 -33.23 7.60 14.44
CA MET A 61 -33.67 6.26 14.81
C MET A 61 -32.97 5.24 13.92
N ASP A 62 -32.24 4.32 14.55
CA ASP A 62 -31.62 3.18 13.88
C ASP A 62 -32.59 2.02 13.80
N ILE A 63 -32.64 1.40 12.63
CA ILE A 63 -33.41 0.20 12.35
C ILE A 63 -32.40 -0.88 12.00
N ASN A 64 -32.30 -1.88 12.88
CA ASN A 64 -31.24 -2.89 12.86
C ASN A 64 -31.79 -4.28 12.53
N PRO A 65 -30.94 -5.20 12.01
CA PRO A 65 -31.37 -6.52 11.59
C PRO A 65 -31.69 -7.43 12.79
N THR A 66 -31.18 -7.07 13.98
CA THR A 66 -31.49 -7.74 15.26
C THR A 66 -32.92 -7.49 15.71
N ASP A 67 -33.49 -6.35 15.34
CA ASP A 67 -34.85 -5.98 15.68
C ASP A 67 -35.83 -6.46 14.60
N ILE A 68 -35.41 -6.42 13.33
CA ILE A 68 -36.22 -6.80 12.17
C ILE A 68 -35.32 -7.45 11.12
N ALA A 69 -35.60 -8.68 10.70
CA ALA A 69 -34.73 -9.39 9.74
C ALA A 69 -34.74 -8.75 8.33
N PHE A 70 -33.58 -8.28 7.88
CA PHE A 70 -33.30 -7.89 6.50
C PHE A 70 -31.77 -7.92 6.24
N GLY A 71 -31.35 -8.04 4.98
CA GLY A 71 -29.94 -8.17 4.60
C GLY A 71 -29.63 -7.49 3.26
N ASP A 72 -28.46 -6.87 3.19
CA ASP A 72 -27.97 -6.10 2.04
C ASP A 72 -28.96 -5.01 1.54
N VAL A 73 -29.09 -3.96 2.35
CA VAL A 73 -29.94 -2.79 2.06
C VAL A 73 -29.45 -2.06 0.81
N HIS A 74 -30.28 -2.04 -0.24
CA HIS A 74 -29.96 -1.33 -1.47
C HIS A 74 -30.71 0.00 -1.60
N ASP A 75 -32.01 0.04 -1.31
CA ASP A 75 -32.78 1.28 -1.50
C ASP A 75 -33.84 1.53 -0.44
N VAL A 76 -34.24 2.79 -0.27
CA VAL A 76 -35.21 3.22 0.74
C VAL A 76 -36.12 4.32 0.21
N LEU A 77 -37.38 4.36 0.68
CA LEU A 77 -38.36 5.36 0.22
C LEU A 77 -39.27 5.84 1.34
N ILE A 78 -39.37 7.14 1.55
CA ILE A 78 -40.39 7.75 2.42
C ILE A 78 -41.69 7.94 1.62
N ASP A 79 -42.80 7.43 2.13
CA ASP A 79 -44.15 7.66 1.56
C ASP A 79 -45.16 8.03 2.65
N GLY A 80 -45.48 9.32 2.74
CA GLY A 80 -46.35 9.84 3.79
C GLY A 80 -45.72 9.63 5.17
N ASP A 81 -46.41 8.91 6.06
CA ASP A 81 -45.91 8.55 7.39
C ASP A 81 -45.24 7.17 7.43
N SER A 82 -45.30 6.41 6.33
CA SER A 82 -44.63 5.12 6.19
C SER A 82 -43.31 5.26 5.44
N PHE A 83 -42.49 4.23 5.54
CA PHE A 83 -41.33 4.10 4.68
C PHE A 83 -41.09 2.67 4.23
N TYR A 84 -40.32 2.54 3.16
CA TYR A 84 -40.01 1.28 2.52
C TYR A 84 -38.50 1.05 2.47
N LEU A 85 -38.14 -0.22 2.46
CA LEU A 85 -36.79 -0.75 2.34
C LEU A 85 -36.75 -1.80 1.24
N VAL A 86 -35.70 -1.77 0.41
CA VAL A 86 -35.31 -2.85 -0.49
C VAL A 86 -34.15 -3.62 0.12
N SER A 87 -34.37 -4.91 0.34
CA SER A 87 -33.40 -5.88 0.85
C SER A 87 -33.05 -6.82 -0.30
N THR A 88 -31.89 -6.61 -0.90
CA THR A 88 -31.51 -7.30 -2.14
C THR A 88 -31.11 -8.74 -1.87
N GLN A 89 -30.46 -9.00 -0.73
CA GLN A 89 -30.11 -10.36 -0.31
C GLN A 89 -31.35 -11.26 -0.25
N GLY A 90 -32.47 -10.79 0.32
CA GLY A 90 -33.69 -11.62 0.41
C GLY A 90 -34.62 -11.53 -0.80
N ASN A 91 -34.29 -10.72 -1.82
CA ASN A 91 -35.23 -10.27 -2.85
C ASN A 91 -36.52 -9.66 -2.26
N GLU A 92 -36.41 -8.79 -1.26
CA GLU A 92 -37.56 -8.31 -0.49
C GLU A 92 -37.75 -6.81 -0.57
N VAL A 93 -39.02 -6.40 -0.46
CA VAL A 93 -39.42 -5.04 -0.12
C VAL A 93 -40.17 -5.09 1.21
N VAL A 94 -39.82 -4.22 2.14
CA VAL A 94 -40.44 -4.16 3.48
C VAL A 94 -41.01 -2.77 3.70
N ARG A 95 -42.22 -2.68 4.26
CA ARG A 95 -42.90 -1.44 4.65
C ARG A 95 -42.96 -1.32 6.15
N PHE A 96 -42.68 -0.12 6.64
CA PHE A 96 -42.73 0.25 8.04
C PHE A 96 -43.68 1.42 8.27
N ASP A 97 -44.23 1.50 9.47
CA ASP A 97 -44.93 2.69 9.97
C ASP A 97 -43.96 3.78 10.44
N ALA A 98 -44.48 4.90 10.94
CA ALA A 98 -43.68 6.03 11.43
C ALA A 98 -42.81 5.69 12.66
N GLY A 99 -43.11 4.60 13.36
CA GLY A 99 -42.38 4.10 14.53
C GLY A 99 -41.38 3.00 14.20
N ALA A 100 -41.09 2.77 12.91
CA ALA A 100 -40.24 1.68 12.42
C ALA A 100 -40.74 0.27 12.74
N ILE A 101 -42.05 0.09 12.89
CA ILE A 101 -42.67 -1.21 13.05
C ILE A 101 -43.03 -1.75 11.67
N GLU A 102 -42.61 -3.00 11.38
CA GLU A 102 -42.94 -3.68 10.12
C GLU A 102 -44.46 -3.85 9.97
N GLU A 103 -45.03 -3.34 8.87
CA GLU A 103 -46.45 -3.47 8.54
C GLU A 103 -46.70 -4.51 7.44
N GLU A 104 -45.83 -4.58 6.43
CA GLU A 104 -46.04 -5.41 5.23
C GLU A 104 -44.69 -5.78 4.61
N ARG A 105 -44.56 -7.02 4.11
CA ARG A 105 -43.36 -7.54 3.44
C ARG A 105 -43.73 -8.27 2.16
N TRP A 106 -42.98 -7.98 1.10
CA TRP A 106 -43.04 -8.68 -0.18
C TRP A 106 -41.72 -9.40 -0.41
N THR A 107 -41.74 -10.73 -0.44
CA THR A 107 -40.60 -11.57 -0.80
C THR A 107 -40.78 -12.08 -2.22
N LEU A 108 -39.85 -11.74 -3.11
CA LEU A 108 -39.88 -12.16 -4.51
C LEU A 108 -39.24 -13.55 -4.69
N PRO A 109 -39.58 -14.28 -5.78
CA PRO A 109 -39.09 -15.65 -5.99
C PRO A 109 -37.57 -15.76 -6.21
N GLY A 110 -37.03 -16.94 -5.95
CA GLY A 110 -35.62 -17.28 -6.20
C GLY A 110 -34.84 -17.54 -4.91
N GLU A 111 -33.59 -17.98 -5.06
CA GLU A 111 -32.61 -17.96 -3.97
C GLU A 111 -32.25 -16.52 -3.58
N ASP A 112 -31.54 -16.35 -2.46
CA ASP A 112 -31.03 -15.05 -2.01
C ASP A 112 -30.33 -14.31 -3.17
N ASP A 113 -30.59 -13.02 -3.35
CA ASP A 113 -30.03 -12.17 -4.41
C ASP A 113 -30.12 -12.81 -5.82
N ALA A 114 -31.24 -13.47 -6.14
CA ALA A 114 -31.48 -14.01 -7.47
C ALA A 114 -31.92 -12.89 -8.42
N TRP A 115 -32.91 -12.08 -8.04
CA TRP A 115 -33.47 -11.04 -8.92
C TRP A 115 -32.64 -9.76 -8.93
N HIS A 116 -31.87 -9.54 -7.86
CA HIS A 116 -31.20 -8.29 -7.57
C HIS A 116 -32.19 -7.11 -7.61
N VAL A 117 -33.16 -7.15 -6.68
CA VAL A 117 -34.12 -6.05 -6.50
C VAL A 117 -33.33 -4.82 -6.09
N ASN A 118 -33.46 -3.73 -6.84
CA ASN A 118 -32.47 -2.66 -6.78
C ASN A 118 -33.05 -1.36 -6.25
N CYS A 119 -34.01 -0.75 -6.95
CA CYS A 119 -34.52 0.59 -6.63
C CYS A 119 -36.05 0.62 -6.56
N LEU A 120 -36.61 1.52 -5.75
CA LEU A 120 -38.05 1.68 -5.49
C LEU A 120 -38.49 3.14 -5.67
N ALA A 121 -39.64 3.36 -6.30
CA ALA A 121 -40.21 4.70 -6.44
C ALA A 121 -41.75 4.68 -6.44
N LYS A 122 -42.34 5.84 -6.13
CA LYS A 122 -43.78 6.07 -6.28
C LYS A 122 -44.07 6.81 -7.59
N TRP A 123 -44.54 6.09 -8.61
CA TRP A 123 -44.80 6.63 -9.94
C TRP A 123 -46.30 6.59 -10.26
N ASN A 124 -46.91 7.75 -10.53
CA ASN A 124 -48.35 7.88 -10.82
C ASN A 124 -49.26 7.21 -9.77
N GLY A 125 -48.87 7.27 -8.50
CA GLY A 125 -49.60 6.66 -7.38
C GLY A 125 -49.35 5.16 -7.18
N ARG A 126 -48.59 4.52 -8.07
CA ARG A 126 -48.16 3.13 -7.98
C ARG A 126 -46.80 3.03 -7.30
N LEU A 127 -46.61 2.00 -6.48
CA LEU A 127 -45.30 1.68 -5.92
C LEU A 127 -44.61 0.71 -6.88
N VAL A 128 -43.51 1.15 -7.47
CA VAL A 128 -42.80 0.41 -8.52
C VAL A 128 -41.35 0.16 -8.12
N PHE A 129 -40.82 -1.00 -8.52
CA PHE A 129 -39.42 -1.35 -8.27
C PHE A 129 -38.72 -1.80 -9.55
N SER A 130 -37.39 -1.68 -9.57
CA SER A 130 -36.54 -2.24 -10.62
C SER A 130 -35.80 -3.48 -10.12
N ALA A 131 -35.55 -4.42 -11.03
CA ALA A 131 -34.65 -5.55 -10.78
C ALA A 131 -33.85 -5.90 -12.03
N PHE A 132 -32.76 -6.63 -11.87
CA PHE A 132 -31.87 -6.97 -12.98
C PHE A 132 -32.42 -8.07 -13.88
N GLY A 133 -33.37 -8.85 -13.38
CA GLY A 133 -34.13 -9.83 -14.16
C GLY A 133 -34.84 -10.82 -13.24
N GLU A 134 -35.60 -11.73 -13.86
CA GLU A 134 -36.22 -12.85 -13.15
C GLU A 134 -35.28 -14.06 -13.20
N PHE A 135 -34.50 -14.25 -12.14
CA PHE A 135 -33.58 -15.38 -12.03
C PHE A 135 -33.97 -16.30 -10.87
N SER A 136 -33.42 -17.51 -10.86
CA SER A 136 -33.75 -18.50 -9.82
C SER A 136 -32.59 -18.77 -8.87
N LEU A 137 -31.35 -18.68 -9.34
CA LEU A 137 -30.16 -19.01 -8.54
C LEU A 137 -29.47 -17.75 -8.01
N HIS A 138 -28.79 -17.89 -6.87
CA HIS A 138 -28.03 -16.83 -6.24
C HIS A 138 -27.06 -16.17 -7.26
N ARG A 139 -27.28 -14.87 -7.53
CA ARG A 139 -26.44 -14.02 -8.40
C ARG A 139 -26.32 -14.48 -9.86
N GLU A 140 -27.28 -15.26 -10.35
CA GLU A 140 -27.35 -15.72 -11.74
C GLU A 140 -27.35 -14.56 -12.76
N TYR A 141 -27.81 -13.39 -12.35
CA TYR A 141 -27.80 -12.17 -13.17
C TYR A 141 -26.40 -11.74 -13.62
N LYS A 142 -25.32 -12.15 -12.94
CA LYS A 142 -23.93 -11.78 -13.31
C LYS A 142 -23.57 -12.29 -14.70
N GLY A 143 -23.35 -11.36 -15.63
CA GLY A 143 -23.06 -11.67 -17.03
C GLY A 143 -24.29 -11.97 -17.90
N ALA A 144 -25.49 -11.98 -17.31
CA ALA A 144 -26.76 -12.29 -17.98
C ALA A 144 -27.78 -11.13 -17.95
N THR A 145 -27.41 -9.96 -17.41
CA THR A 145 -28.33 -8.82 -17.20
C THR A 145 -28.83 -8.08 -18.45
N LYS A 146 -28.25 -8.35 -19.63
CA LYS A 146 -28.57 -7.59 -20.84
C LYS A 146 -30.02 -7.82 -21.28
N ASP A 147 -30.80 -6.75 -21.41
CA ASP A 147 -32.21 -6.75 -21.81
C ASP A 147 -33.13 -7.60 -20.90
N GLN A 148 -32.66 -8.04 -19.72
CA GLN A 148 -33.44 -8.87 -18.79
C GLN A 148 -34.16 -8.06 -17.69
N GLY A 149 -33.68 -6.85 -17.42
CA GLY A 149 -34.20 -5.99 -16.37
C GLY A 149 -35.55 -5.37 -16.72
N PHE A 150 -36.25 -4.93 -15.68
CA PHE A 150 -37.60 -4.38 -15.78
C PHE A 150 -37.89 -3.36 -14.68
N VAL A 151 -39.02 -2.66 -14.82
CA VAL A 151 -39.73 -1.95 -13.75
C VAL A 151 -41.11 -2.58 -13.59
N GLN A 152 -41.48 -2.93 -12.36
CA GLN A 152 -42.74 -3.61 -12.04
C GLN A 152 -43.50 -2.89 -10.93
N ASP A 153 -44.83 -2.88 -11.02
CA ASP A 153 -45.70 -2.56 -9.90
C ASP A 153 -45.57 -3.62 -8.79
N LEU A 154 -45.29 -3.18 -7.57
CA LEU A 154 -45.07 -4.06 -6.42
C LEU A 154 -46.34 -4.81 -6.00
N ARG A 155 -47.51 -4.16 -6.11
CA ARG A 155 -48.78 -4.72 -5.60
C ARG A 155 -49.50 -5.57 -6.64
N SER A 156 -49.58 -5.12 -7.89
CA SER A 156 -50.29 -5.84 -8.95
C SER A 156 -49.43 -6.89 -9.66
N GLY A 157 -48.11 -6.77 -9.58
CA GLY A 157 -47.17 -7.59 -10.35
C GLY A 157 -47.08 -7.20 -11.84
N GLU A 158 -47.72 -6.12 -12.26
CA GLU A 158 -47.71 -5.66 -13.65
C GLU A 158 -46.30 -5.17 -14.06
N ARG A 159 -45.73 -5.77 -15.12
CA ARG A 159 -44.49 -5.31 -15.75
C ARG A 159 -44.78 -4.05 -16.57
N LEU A 160 -44.27 -2.91 -16.12
CA LEU A 160 -44.52 -1.61 -16.73
C LEU A 160 -43.47 -1.25 -17.79
N ILE A 161 -42.20 -1.60 -17.54
CA ILE A 161 -41.09 -1.40 -18.46
C ILE A 161 -40.26 -2.69 -18.48
N THR A 162 -39.85 -3.15 -19.65
CA THR A 162 -39.02 -4.35 -19.85
C THR A 162 -37.89 -4.06 -20.83
N GLY A 163 -36.92 -4.98 -20.94
CA GLY A 163 -35.79 -4.80 -21.85
C GLY A 163 -34.72 -3.83 -21.33
N LEU A 164 -34.61 -3.69 -20.01
CA LEU A 164 -33.57 -2.88 -19.38
C LEU A 164 -32.33 -3.74 -19.10
N SER A 165 -31.17 -3.11 -18.96
CA SER A 165 -29.90 -3.75 -18.60
C SER A 165 -29.40 -3.14 -17.30
N GLN A 166 -29.49 -3.87 -16.19
CA GLN A 166 -29.13 -3.36 -14.86
C GLN A 166 -29.81 -2.02 -14.52
N PRO A 167 -31.16 -1.94 -14.49
CA PRO A 167 -31.85 -0.70 -14.20
C PRO A 167 -31.61 -0.23 -12.76
N HIS A 168 -30.95 0.91 -12.63
CA HIS A 168 -30.77 1.66 -11.39
C HIS A 168 -31.66 2.90 -11.39
N SER A 169 -31.86 3.46 -10.20
CA SER A 169 -32.45 4.77 -9.94
C SER A 169 -33.73 5.08 -10.72
N LEU A 170 -34.86 4.96 -10.03
CA LEU A 170 -36.18 5.30 -10.55
C LEU A 170 -36.55 6.69 -10.07
N PHE A 171 -36.66 7.65 -11.00
CA PHE A 171 -37.00 9.03 -10.66
C PHE A 171 -38.29 9.49 -11.35
N PRO A 172 -39.41 9.60 -10.62
CA PRO A 172 -40.66 10.13 -11.18
C PRO A 172 -40.50 11.61 -11.57
N HIS A 173 -40.84 11.95 -12.82
CA HIS A 173 -40.80 13.33 -13.33
C HIS A 173 -42.12 13.69 -14.01
N GLY A 174 -43.00 14.38 -13.28
CA GLY A 174 -44.37 14.64 -13.75
C GLY A 174 -45.16 13.33 -13.88
N GLN A 175 -45.70 13.05 -15.06
CA GLN A 175 -46.36 11.76 -15.38
C GLN A 175 -45.38 10.69 -15.89
N ASN A 176 -44.13 11.07 -16.16
CA ASN A 176 -43.11 10.20 -16.74
C ASN A 176 -42.21 9.60 -15.65
N LEU A 177 -41.43 8.59 -16.04
CA LEU A 177 -40.40 7.97 -15.20
C LEU A 177 -39.05 8.07 -15.89
N MET A 178 -38.07 8.64 -15.21
CA MET A 178 -36.68 8.53 -15.63
C MET A 178 -36.04 7.30 -14.98
N VAL A 179 -35.32 6.52 -15.77
CA VAL A 179 -34.66 5.30 -15.35
C VAL A 179 -33.19 5.37 -15.75
N ALA A 180 -32.29 5.16 -14.80
CA ALA A 180 -30.88 4.97 -15.10
C ALA A 180 -30.65 3.53 -15.59
N ASN A 181 -30.67 3.33 -16.90
CA ASN A 181 -30.39 2.04 -17.52
C ASN A 181 -28.88 1.81 -17.59
N SER A 182 -28.29 1.50 -16.43
CA SER A 182 -26.84 1.60 -16.20
C SER A 182 -26.01 0.65 -17.05
N GLY A 183 -26.53 -0.54 -17.35
CA GLY A 183 -25.86 -1.53 -18.21
C GLY A 183 -25.66 -1.03 -19.63
N GLU A 184 -26.52 -0.13 -20.11
CA GLU A 184 -26.41 0.55 -21.41
C GLU A 184 -25.78 1.96 -21.28
N MET A 185 -25.31 2.34 -20.08
CA MET A 185 -24.77 3.66 -19.76
C MET A 185 -25.70 4.80 -20.20
N ALA A 186 -27.02 4.62 -20.03
CA ALA A 186 -28.02 5.56 -20.52
C ALA A 186 -29.02 6.00 -19.45
N LEU A 187 -29.45 7.26 -19.55
CA LEU A 187 -30.66 7.76 -18.90
C LEU A 187 -31.81 7.66 -19.90
N GLN A 188 -32.92 7.06 -19.48
CA GLN A 188 -34.10 6.84 -20.33
C GLN A 188 -35.35 7.41 -19.67
N GLU A 189 -36.17 8.13 -20.44
CA GLU A 189 -37.46 8.67 -19.96
C GLU A 189 -38.62 7.91 -20.59
N TYR A 190 -39.54 7.45 -19.76
CA TYR A 190 -40.70 6.66 -20.14
C TYR A 190 -42.01 7.40 -19.83
N ALA A 191 -42.98 7.30 -20.74
CA ALA A 191 -44.33 7.80 -20.53
C ALA A 191 -45.10 6.93 -19.54
N ALA A 192 -46.24 7.43 -19.07
CA ALA A 192 -47.13 6.75 -18.12
C ALA A 192 -47.60 5.35 -18.57
N ASP A 193 -47.59 5.07 -19.88
CA ASP A 193 -47.95 3.77 -20.45
C ASP A 193 -46.75 2.82 -20.64
N GLY A 194 -45.55 3.22 -20.18
CA GLY A 194 -44.32 2.44 -20.30
C GLY A 194 -43.59 2.61 -21.64
N SER A 195 -44.05 3.49 -22.54
CA SER A 195 -43.36 3.76 -23.81
C SER A 195 -42.13 4.64 -23.62
N LEU A 196 -41.01 4.29 -24.27
CA LEU A 196 -39.77 5.08 -24.23
C LEU A 196 -39.97 6.39 -25.03
N LEU A 197 -39.80 7.53 -24.37
CA LEU A 197 -39.91 8.86 -24.99
C LEU A 197 -38.58 9.36 -25.53
N ARG A 198 -37.50 9.24 -24.73
CA ARG A 198 -36.14 9.66 -25.11
C ARG A 198 -35.07 8.94 -24.30
N SER A 199 -33.85 8.92 -24.82
CA SER A 199 -32.68 8.28 -24.22
C SER A 199 -31.43 9.12 -24.48
N MET A 200 -30.52 9.19 -23.51
CA MET A 200 -29.21 9.83 -23.63
C MET A 200 -28.13 8.93 -23.04
N SER A 201 -27.06 8.73 -23.79
CA SER A 201 -25.92 7.90 -23.39
C SER A 201 -24.81 8.74 -22.76
N PHE A 202 -24.10 8.13 -21.83
CA PHE A 202 -23.00 8.73 -21.09
C PHE A 202 -21.72 7.89 -21.23
N ASP A 203 -20.61 8.47 -20.80
CA ASP A 203 -19.27 7.88 -20.73
C ASP A 203 -19.00 7.18 -19.39
N GLY A 204 -20.05 6.85 -18.62
CA GLY A 204 -19.96 6.25 -17.30
C GLY A 204 -21.22 5.48 -16.91
N TYR A 205 -21.14 4.71 -15.83
CA TYR A 205 -22.28 3.94 -15.33
C TYR A 205 -23.30 4.90 -14.70
N VAL A 206 -24.43 5.10 -15.37
CA VAL A 206 -25.48 6.05 -14.94
C VAL A 206 -26.14 5.55 -13.67
N ARG A 207 -26.12 6.34 -12.59
CA ARG A 207 -26.68 6.03 -11.26
C ARG A 207 -27.05 7.32 -10.53
N GLY A 208 -28.10 7.30 -9.73
CA GLY A 208 -28.62 8.47 -9.03
C GLY A 208 -29.18 9.51 -9.99
N VAL A 209 -30.45 9.87 -9.81
CA VAL A 209 -31.12 10.84 -10.67
C VAL A 209 -31.93 11.78 -9.80
N SER A 210 -31.76 13.09 -10.01
CA SER A 210 -32.51 14.12 -9.29
C SER A 210 -32.86 15.29 -10.19
N VAL A 211 -33.90 16.05 -9.84
CA VAL A 211 -34.26 17.26 -10.58
C VAL A 211 -34.41 18.43 -9.62
N SER A 212 -33.71 19.53 -9.89
CA SER A 212 -33.83 20.77 -9.12
C SER A 212 -33.36 21.97 -9.93
N GLY A 213 -33.98 23.13 -9.70
CA GLY A 213 -33.55 24.39 -10.32
C GLY A 213 -33.54 24.40 -11.85
N GLY A 214 -34.42 23.62 -12.49
CA GLY A 214 -34.46 23.47 -13.96
C GLY A 214 -33.36 22.58 -14.55
N CYS A 215 -32.59 21.88 -13.69
CA CYS A 215 -31.56 20.93 -14.10
C CYS A 215 -31.92 19.50 -13.69
N ILE A 216 -31.49 18.52 -14.49
CA ILE A 216 -31.45 17.11 -14.10
C ILE A 216 -30.02 16.79 -13.67
N PHE A 217 -29.86 16.23 -12.48
CA PHE A 217 -28.59 15.78 -11.94
C PHE A 217 -28.48 14.27 -12.09
N VAL A 218 -27.37 13.81 -12.66
CA VAL A 218 -27.12 12.40 -12.96
C VAL A 218 -25.75 12.03 -12.41
N GLY A 219 -25.69 11.02 -11.54
CA GLY A 219 -24.43 10.45 -11.10
C GLY A 219 -23.88 9.48 -12.15
N LEU A 220 -22.57 9.47 -12.30
CA LEU A 220 -21.84 8.56 -13.18
C LEU A 220 -20.75 7.87 -12.37
N SER A 221 -20.94 6.59 -12.07
CA SER A 221 -19.90 5.75 -11.49
C SER A 221 -18.82 5.46 -12.52
N ARG A 222 -17.60 5.23 -12.02
CA ARG A 222 -16.48 4.83 -12.86
C ARG A 222 -16.83 3.54 -13.62
N SER A 223 -16.74 3.59 -14.95
CA SER A 223 -17.01 2.42 -15.77
C SER A 223 -15.90 1.39 -15.60
N ARG A 224 -16.25 0.17 -15.17
CA ARG A 224 -15.34 -0.99 -15.11
C ARG A 224 -14.96 -1.53 -16.50
N ASN A 225 -15.64 -1.06 -17.56
CA ASN A 225 -15.55 -1.58 -18.93
C ASN A 225 -14.84 -0.63 -19.93
N LEU A 226 -14.41 0.56 -19.50
CA LEU A 226 -13.66 1.49 -20.37
C LEU A 226 -12.15 1.28 -20.20
N PRO A 227 -11.35 1.40 -21.28
CA PRO A 227 -9.89 1.33 -21.19
C PRO A 227 -9.35 2.35 -20.18
N GLN A 228 -8.42 1.91 -19.32
CA GLN A 228 -7.80 2.76 -18.31
C GLN A 228 -7.03 3.92 -18.97
N ALA A 229 -7.64 5.11 -18.97
CA ALA A 229 -6.89 6.36 -18.95
C ALA A 229 -6.68 6.76 -17.47
N GLU A 230 -5.50 7.30 -17.16
CA GLU A 230 -5.11 7.70 -15.81
C GLU A 230 -6.11 8.70 -15.19
N ALA A 231 -6.56 8.41 -13.96
CA ALA A 231 -7.30 9.30 -13.05
C ALA A 231 -8.80 9.60 -13.31
N GLN A 232 -9.62 8.65 -13.76
CA GLN A 232 -11.09 8.84 -13.80
C GLN A 232 -11.76 8.41 -12.48
N THR A 233 -12.40 9.35 -11.77
CA THR A 233 -13.28 9.11 -10.60
C THR A 233 -14.75 9.21 -11.01
N ALA A 234 -15.69 8.88 -10.11
CA ALA A 234 -17.10 9.13 -10.36
C ALA A 234 -17.37 10.62 -10.59
N SER A 235 -18.47 10.95 -11.27
CA SER A 235 -18.84 12.34 -11.54
C SER A 235 -20.34 12.60 -11.40
N LEU A 236 -20.69 13.85 -11.18
CA LEU A 236 -22.05 14.35 -11.16
C LEU A 236 -22.24 15.27 -12.36
N VAL A 237 -23.22 14.96 -13.20
CA VAL A 237 -23.54 15.70 -14.42
C VAL A 237 -24.83 16.48 -14.21
N ALA A 238 -24.85 17.74 -14.61
CA ALA A 238 -26.05 18.58 -14.67
C ALA A 238 -26.47 18.76 -16.12
N LEU A 239 -27.72 18.42 -16.43
CA LEU A 239 -28.35 18.56 -17.74
C LEU A 239 -29.44 19.62 -17.68
N ASP A 240 -29.71 20.30 -18.79
CA ASP A 240 -30.92 21.09 -18.93
C ASP A 240 -32.16 20.17 -18.88
N ALA A 241 -33.14 20.49 -18.02
CA ALA A 241 -34.28 19.60 -17.80
C ALA A 241 -35.17 19.43 -19.05
N VAL A 242 -35.13 20.38 -19.98
CA VAL A 242 -35.91 20.35 -21.20
C VAL A 242 -35.11 19.71 -22.34
N THR A 243 -33.91 20.20 -22.63
CA THR A 243 -33.15 19.75 -23.81
C THR A 243 -32.28 18.52 -23.55
N TRP A 244 -31.96 18.22 -22.28
CA TRP A 244 -30.95 17.25 -21.85
C TRP A 244 -29.51 17.59 -22.29
N ASP A 245 -29.25 18.83 -22.71
CA ASP A 245 -27.89 19.26 -22.99
C ASP A 245 -27.08 19.32 -21.69
N GLU A 246 -25.86 18.78 -21.71
CA GLU A 246 -24.95 18.85 -20.57
C GLU A 246 -24.55 20.30 -20.29
N ILE A 247 -24.94 20.80 -19.12
CA ILE A 247 -24.61 22.15 -18.63
C ILE A 247 -23.25 22.16 -17.96
N ALA A 248 -23.00 21.18 -17.09
CA ALA A 248 -21.77 21.08 -16.32
C ALA A 248 -21.53 19.65 -15.79
N ARG A 249 -20.29 19.38 -15.43
CA ARG A 249 -19.86 18.12 -14.81
C ARG A 249 -18.89 18.38 -13.67
N LEU A 250 -19.05 17.65 -12.57
CA LEU A 250 -18.27 17.74 -11.35
C LEU A 250 -17.71 16.38 -10.96
N SER A 251 -16.39 16.24 -10.92
CA SER A 251 -15.73 15.00 -10.44
C SER A 251 -15.88 14.86 -8.93
N LEU A 252 -16.22 13.66 -8.48
CA LEU A 252 -16.38 13.30 -7.06
C LEU A 252 -15.15 12.50 -6.58
N PRO A 253 -14.74 12.63 -5.31
CA PRO A 253 -13.62 11.88 -4.73
C PRO A 253 -14.04 10.46 -4.31
N THR A 254 -14.78 9.76 -5.17
CA THR A 254 -15.22 8.37 -4.98
C THR A 254 -15.26 7.66 -6.34
N ASN A 255 -15.25 6.33 -6.33
CA ASN A 255 -15.36 5.53 -7.56
C ASN A 255 -16.81 5.26 -7.97
N GLU A 256 -17.75 5.33 -7.03
CA GLU A 256 -19.15 4.96 -7.25
C GLU A 256 -20.12 5.99 -6.70
N VAL A 257 -21.19 6.27 -7.43
CA VAL A 257 -22.38 6.96 -6.94
C VAL A 257 -23.50 5.93 -6.91
N TYR A 258 -24.25 5.86 -5.80
CA TYR A 258 -25.48 5.07 -5.77
C TYR A 258 -26.69 5.95 -6.05
N ASP A 259 -26.85 7.03 -5.27
CA ASP A 259 -28.00 7.92 -5.39
C ASP A 259 -27.64 9.41 -5.31
N VAL A 260 -28.51 10.26 -5.85
CA VAL A 260 -28.39 11.72 -5.87
C VAL A 260 -29.73 12.34 -5.51
N HIS A 261 -29.76 13.13 -4.43
CA HIS A 261 -30.96 13.81 -3.96
C HIS A 261 -30.77 15.31 -3.80
N ALA A 262 -31.62 16.09 -4.47
CA ALA A 262 -31.70 17.52 -4.21
C ALA A 262 -32.44 17.81 -2.91
N VAL A 263 -31.87 18.70 -2.10
CA VAL A 263 -32.43 19.18 -0.83
C VAL A 263 -32.84 20.63 -0.99
N GLU A 264 -34.00 21.01 -0.45
CA GLU A 264 -34.43 22.40 -0.45
C GLU A 264 -33.46 23.27 0.35
N ALA A 265 -33.14 24.46 -0.17
CA ALA A 265 -32.15 25.36 0.43
C ALA A 265 -32.44 25.71 1.90
N ARG A 266 -33.71 25.78 2.29
CA ARG A 266 -34.13 26.07 3.67
C ARG A 266 -33.93 24.90 4.64
N GLU A 267 -33.87 23.66 4.13
CA GLU A 267 -33.72 22.44 4.96
C GLU A 267 -32.29 21.88 4.92
N ALA A 268 -31.47 22.27 3.94
CA ALA A 268 -30.14 21.73 3.71
C ALA A 268 -29.23 21.75 4.96
N SER A 269 -29.18 22.87 5.68
CA SER A 269 -28.37 22.97 6.90
C SER A 269 -28.84 22.05 8.02
N HIS A 270 -30.15 21.84 8.13
CA HIS A 270 -30.73 20.97 9.15
C HIS A 270 -30.43 19.50 8.85
N VAL A 271 -30.65 19.08 7.60
CA VAL A 271 -30.36 17.72 7.12
C VAL A 271 -28.88 17.37 7.31
N VAL A 272 -27.98 18.26 6.89
CA VAL A 272 -26.53 18.05 7.05
C VAL A 272 -26.14 17.93 8.52
N ALA A 273 -26.69 18.79 9.39
CA ALA A 273 -26.40 18.74 10.82
C ALA A 273 -26.89 17.44 11.49
N LEU A 274 -28.07 16.95 11.13
CA LEU A 274 -28.62 15.70 11.67
C LEU A 274 -27.76 14.49 11.28
N ILE A 275 -27.36 14.41 10.01
CA ILE A 275 -26.50 13.33 9.52
C ILE A 275 -25.14 13.37 10.23
N ALA A 276 -24.50 14.53 10.29
CA ALA A 276 -23.19 14.68 10.93
C ALA A 276 -23.22 14.34 12.43
N ALA A 277 -24.22 14.83 13.17
CA ALA A 277 -24.35 14.56 14.61
C ALA A 277 -24.58 13.06 14.90
N HIS A 278 -25.38 12.39 14.06
CA HIS A 278 -25.62 10.96 14.20
C HIS A 278 -24.39 10.12 13.91
N SER A 279 -23.70 10.42 12.80
CA SER A 279 -22.46 9.73 12.42
C SER A 279 -21.41 9.87 13.52
N SER A 280 -21.36 11.03 14.20
CA SER A 280 -20.52 11.21 15.39
C SER A 280 -20.87 10.26 16.53
N ALA A 281 -22.14 10.10 16.84
CA ALA A 281 -22.60 9.25 17.95
C ALA A 281 -22.34 7.77 17.68
N ILE A 282 -22.58 7.29 16.45
CA ILE A 282 -22.27 5.92 16.04
C ILE A 282 -20.78 5.66 16.20
N LEU A 283 -19.93 6.54 15.68
CA LEU A 283 -18.48 6.39 15.79
C LEU A 283 -18.06 6.33 17.25
N SER A 284 -18.53 7.24 18.11
CA SER A 284 -18.27 7.26 19.57
C SER A 284 -18.68 5.96 20.29
N SER A 285 -19.82 5.36 19.92
CA SER A 285 -20.27 4.10 20.49
C SER A 285 -19.37 2.93 20.11
N ILE A 286 -18.96 2.85 18.84
CA ILE A 286 -18.06 1.79 18.36
C ILE A 286 -16.69 1.88 19.07
N ILE A 287 -16.22 3.09 19.41
CA ILE A 287 -14.95 3.27 20.16
C ILE A 287 -15.09 2.66 21.53
N THR A 288 -16.21 2.99 22.18
CA THR A 288 -16.44 2.66 23.58
C THR A 288 -16.57 1.15 23.73
N ASP A 289 -17.39 0.50 22.90
CA ASP A 289 -17.59 -0.95 22.90
C ASP A 289 -16.26 -1.70 22.66
N LYS A 290 -15.48 -1.23 21.69
CA LYS A 290 -14.18 -1.85 21.41
C LYS A 290 -13.14 -1.58 22.49
N SER A 291 -13.20 -0.43 23.15
CA SER A 291 -12.33 -0.10 24.29
C SER A 291 -12.63 -0.97 25.49
N GLU A 292 -13.89 -1.33 25.72
CA GLU A 292 -14.31 -2.26 26.77
C GLU A 292 -13.86 -3.68 26.44
N ARG A 293 -14.10 -4.14 25.22
CA ARG A 293 -13.68 -5.48 24.81
C ARG A 293 -12.15 -5.66 24.84
N LEU A 294 -11.40 -4.60 24.59
CA LEU A 294 -9.95 -4.58 24.80
C LEU A 294 -9.54 -4.79 26.25
N ARG A 295 -10.26 -4.18 27.18
CA ARG A 295 -9.95 -4.34 28.61
C ARG A 295 -10.21 -5.77 29.04
N ASP A 296 -11.31 -6.36 28.59
CA ASP A 296 -11.68 -7.73 28.94
C ASP A 296 -10.65 -8.74 28.41
N LEU A 297 -10.27 -8.64 27.14
CA LEU A 297 -9.23 -9.52 26.60
C LEU A 297 -7.86 -9.29 27.27
N ASN A 298 -7.52 -8.05 27.67
CA ASN A 298 -6.29 -7.79 28.43
C ASN A 298 -6.30 -8.39 29.84
N VAL A 299 -7.48 -8.61 30.43
CA VAL A 299 -7.62 -9.31 31.72
C VAL A 299 -7.41 -10.82 31.51
N GLU A 300 -7.98 -11.37 30.44
CA GLU A 300 -7.86 -12.79 30.10
C GLU A 300 -6.43 -13.18 29.71
N LEU A 301 -5.74 -12.33 28.93
CA LEU A 301 -4.34 -12.52 28.57
C LEU A 301 -3.44 -12.62 29.82
N ARG A 302 -3.63 -11.74 30.80
CA ARG A 302 -2.89 -11.77 32.07
C ARG A 302 -3.18 -13.01 32.92
N HIS A 303 -4.35 -13.64 32.75
CA HIS A 303 -4.64 -14.91 33.41
C HIS A 303 -3.84 -16.05 32.78
N LEU A 304 -3.82 -16.12 31.45
CA LEU A 304 -3.09 -17.15 30.70
C LEU A 304 -1.57 -17.03 30.89
N GLU A 305 -1.02 -15.82 30.96
CA GLU A 305 0.40 -15.59 31.26
C GLU A 305 0.82 -16.19 32.60
N ARG A 306 -0.04 -16.11 33.64
CA ARG A 306 0.26 -16.70 34.95
C ARG A 306 0.21 -18.23 34.94
N GLU A 307 -0.71 -18.82 34.18
CA GLU A 307 -0.77 -20.28 34.01
C GLU A 307 0.43 -20.80 33.23
N ARG A 308 0.87 -20.08 32.20
CA ARG A 308 2.10 -20.38 31.44
C ARG A 308 3.32 -20.37 32.35
N ASP A 309 3.48 -19.33 33.19
CA ASP A 309 4.62 -19.23 34.10
C ASP A 309 4.63 -20.39 35.12
N SER A 310 3.46 -20.79 35.61
CA SER A 310 3.26 -21.98 36.44
C SER A 310 3.70 -23.29 35.75
N LEU A 311 3.32 -23.46 34.48
CA LEU A 311 3.70 -24.63 33.67
C LEU A 311 5.20 -24.65 33.31
N GLY A 312 5.80 -23.49 33.06
CA GLY A 312 7.24 -23.35 32.83
C GLY A 312 8.06 -23.87 34.02
N VAL A 313 7.64 -23.55 35.24
CA VAL A 313 8.28 -24.06 36.47
C VAL A 313 8.15 -25.59 36.58
N ALA A 314 7.01 -26.17 36.18
CA ALA A 314 6.83 -27.61 36.18
C ALA A 314 7.71 -28.31 35.11
N LEU A 315 7.87 -27.70 33.94
CA LEU A 315 8.70 -28.22 32.84
C LEU A 315 10.19 -28.22 33.21
N GLU A 316 10.68 -27.16 33.88
CA GLU A 316 12.05 -27.11 34.41
C GLU A 316 12.33 -28.24 35.41
N GLN A 317 11.35 -28.59 36.26
CA GLN A 317 11.49 -29.70 37.20
C GLN A 317 11.57 -31.05 36.50
N ILE A 318 10.83 -31.25 35.40
CA ILE A 318 10.87 -32.47 34.58
C ILE A 318 12.22 -32.60 33.87
N ASN A 319 12.71 -31.53 33.22
CA ASN A 319 14.01 -31.52 32.55
C ASN A 319 15.17 -31.80 33.53
N ALA A 320 15.06 -31.33 34.77
CA ALA A 320 16.04 -31.62 35.82
C ALA A 320 16.05 -33.11 36.23
N VAL A 321 14.90 -33.80 36.17
CA VAL A 321 14.80 -35.25 36.43
C VAL A 321 15.36 -36.04 35.25
N GLU A 322 15.02 -35.66 34.02
CA GLU A 322 15.53 -36.28 32.79
C GLU A 322 17.06 -36.20 32.71
N THR A 323 17.63 -35.04 33.01
CA THR A 323 19.08 -34.83 33.05
C THR A 323 19.76 -35.77 34.06
N ARG A 324 19.14 -36.01 35.23
CA ARG A 324 19.67 -36.95 36.23
C ARG A 324 19.58 -38.39 35.75
N LEU A 325 18.53 -38.74 35.02
CA LEU A 325 18.32 -40.09 34.48
C LEU A 325 19.33 -40.41 33.38
N MET A 326 19.55 -39.48 32.45
CA MET A 326 20.54 -39.62 31.38
C MET A 326 21.96 -39.80 31.92
N LYS A 327 22.31 -39.06 32.97
CA LYS A 327 23.61 -39.19 33.65
C LYS A 327 23.79 -40.55 34.34
N ALA A 328 22.70 -41.15 34.82
CA ALA A 328 22.71 -42.49 35.41
C ALA A 328 22.81 -43.60 34.34
N ILE A 329 22.26 -43.36 33.15
CA ILE A 329 22.37 -44.26 31.98
C ILE A 329 23.81 -44.28 31.45
N GLU A 330 24.45 -43.11 31.28
CA GLU A 330 25.86 -43.01 30.87
C GLU A 330 26.80 -43.76 31.83
N GLN A 331 26.59 -43.64 33.14
CA GLN A 331 27.36 -44.39 34.15
C GLN A 331 27.14 -45.91 34.05
N ARG A 332 25.96 -46.36 33.62
CA ARG A 332 25.65 -47.79 33.43
C ARG A 332 26.34 -48.34 32.18
N GLU A 333 26.46 -47.54 31.12
CA GLU A 333 27.17 -47.89 29.88
C GLU A 333 28.70 -47.93 30.07
N GLU A 334 29.28 -47.05 30.88
CA GLU A 334 30.70 -47.12 31.28
C GLU A 334 31.03 -48.42 32.05
N ILE A 335 30.11 -48.88 32.92
CA ILE A 335 30.26 -50.13 33.68
C ILE A 335 30.13 -51.37 32.79
N ALA A 336 29.34 -51.29 31.71
CA ALA A 336 29.18 -52.36 30.72
C ALA A 336 30.39 -52.46 29.77
N GLY A 337 31.06 -51.35 29.46
CA GLY A 337 32.26 -51.31 28.63
C GLY A 337 33.52 -51.91 29.27
N ALA A 338 33.60 -51.98 30.60
CA ALA A 338 34.77 -52.48 31.33
C ALA A 338 34.87 -54.02 31.45
N ARG A 339 33.92 -54.78 30.88
CA ARG A 339 33.92 -56.26 30.87
C ARG A 339 34.10 -56.80 29.45
N ASN A 340 35.31 -56.68 28.87
CA ASN A 340 35.80 -57.59 27.82
C ASN A 340 37.26 -57.28 27.41
N SER A 341 38.24 -57.76 28.19
CA SER A 341 39.59 -58.04 27.67
C SER A 341 40.42 -58.92 28.63
N SER A 342 40.63 -60.18 28.21
CA SER A 342 41.76 -61.10 28.50
C SER A 342 42.33 -61.22 29.92
N THR A 343 42.12 -62.33 30.65
CA THR A 343 42.95 -63.56 30.67
C THR A 343 44.47 -63.35 30.87
N PHE A 344 45.09 -63.90 31.91
CA PHE A 344 45.75 -65.23 31.89
C PHE A 344 46.62 -65.50 33.16
N ALA A 345 46.43 -66.72 33.66
CA ALA A 345 47.21 -67.67 34.48
C ALA A 345 48.62 -67.41 35.10
N ALA A 346 48.83 -68.24 36.13
CA ALA A 346 50.06 -68.68 36.85
C ALA A 346 50.48 -67.81 38.06
N SER A 347 50.62 -68.34 39.28
CA SER A 347 51.15 -69.66 39.64
C SER A 347 50.31 -70.44 40.66
N LEU A 348 50.19 -71.73 40.33
CA LEU A 348 49.76 -72.85 41.14
C LEU A 348 50.82 -73.17 42.21
N ASP A 349 50.45 -74.06 43.13
CA ASP A 349 51.35 -74.87 43.96
C ASP A 349 51.71 -74.36 45.36
N ALA A 350 50.67 -73.95 46.10
CA ALA A 350 50.54 -74.40 47.49
C ALA A 350 49.07 -74.73 47.85
N LEU A 351 48.56 -75.72 47.10
CA LEU A 351 47.90 -76.87 47.70
C LEU A 351 46.64 -76.57 48.54
N ALA A 352 45.49 -76.30 47.91
CA ALA A 352 44.66 -77.31 47.22
C ALA A 352 44.11 -78.45 48.11
N ALA A 353 44.34 -78.44 49.42
CA ALA A 353 43.70 -79.40 50.35
C ALA A 353 42.67 -78.76 51.29
N SER A 354 42.64 -77.42 51.41
CA SER A 354 41.70 -76.68 52.27
C SER A 354 40.55 -76.01 51.50
N VAL A 355 40.69 -75.90 50.17
CA VAL A 355 39.81 -75.11 49.30
C VAL A 355 38.57 -75.88 48.85
N ASP A 356 38.60 -77.21 48.78
CA ASP A 356 37.46 -77.98 48.26
C ASP A 356 36.27 -78.01 49.23
N THR A 357 36.52 -77.99 50.54
CA THR A 357 35.45 -77.93 51.55
C THR A 357 34.81 -76.54 51.59
N ALA A 358 35.63 -75.48 51.52
CA ALA A 358 35.16 -74.09 51.52
C ALA A 358 34.43 -73.70 50.22
N ARG A 359 34.76 -74.32 49.08
CA ARG A 359 34.16 -74.04 47.78
C ARG A 359 32.69 -74.45 47.70
N THR A 360 32.33 -75.57 48.33
CA THR A 360 30.95 -76.08 48.30
C THR A 360 30.00 -75.27 49.18
N GLU A 361 30.49 -74.74 50.32
CA GLU A 361 29.71 -73.85 51.20
C GLU A 361 29.55 -72.45 50.59
N LEU A 362 30.61 -71.88 50.01
CA LEU A 362 30.58 -70.54 49.41
C LEU A 362 29.72 -70.49 48.12
N GLN A 363 29.65 -71.57 47.33
CA GLN A 363 28.81 -71.63 46.13
C GLN A 363 27.30 -71.67 46.45
N GLY A 364 26.90 -72.26 47.58
CA GLY A 364 25.49 -72.28 48.01
C GLY A 364 25.00 -70.97 48.63
N GLU A 365 25.92 -70.15 49.14
CA GLU A 365 25.61 -68.85 49.76
C GLU A 365 25.64 -67.71 48.72
N HIS A 366 26.63 -67.71 47.80
CA HIS A 366 26.66 -66.78 46.68
C HIS A 366 25.50 -66.98 45.70
N ALA A 367 25.06 -68.22 45.42
CA ALA A 367 23.91 -68.45 44.54
C ALA A 367 22.61 -67.86 45.12
N ARG A 368 22.44 -67.87 46.46
CA ARG A 368 21.29 -67.28 47.14
C ARG A 368 21.35 -65.75 47.19
N GLN A 369 22.53 -65.17 47.41
CA GLN A 369 22.70 -63.71 47.36
C GLN A 369 22.53 -63.15 45.95
N ILE A 370 23.05 -63.84 44.93
CA ILE A 370 22.89 -63.43 43.52
C ILE A 370 21.42 -63.51 43.09
N ALA A 371 20.70 -64.58 43.46
CA ALA A 371 19.26 -64.68 43.17
C ALA A 371 18.43 -63.58 43.88
N GLY A 372 18.76 -63.25 45.12
CA GLY A 372 18.10 -62.16 45.85
C GLY A 372 18.38 -60.77 45.24
N LEU A 373 19.63 -60.53 44.82
CA LEU A 373 20.00 -59.28 44.14
C LEU A 373 19.36 -59.16 42.75
N MET A 374 19.27 -60.25 41.97
CA MET A 374 18.61 -60.22 40.66
C MET A 374 17.11 -59.97 40.78
N SER A 375 16.44 -60.50 41.80
CA SER A 375 15.04 -60.18 42.10
C SER A 375 14.86 -58.70 42.45
N LEU A 376 15.73 -58.15 43.29
CA LEU A 376 15.65 -56.74 43.69
C LEU A 376 15.93 -55.79 42.51
N VAL A 377 16.85 -56.15 41.62
CA VAL A 377 17.14 -55.40 40.39
C VAL A 377 15.94 -55.45 39.45
N SER A 378 15.31 -56.61 39.27
CA SER A 378 14.10 -56.73 38.44
C SER A 378 12.94 -55.90 38.98
N ASP A 379 12.75 -55.86 40.30
CA ASP A 379 11.71 -55.03 40.94
C ASP A 379 12.01 -53.52 40.79
N LEU A 380 13.29 -53.12 40.88
CA LEU A 380 13.70 -51.73 40.67
C LEU A 380 13.57 -51.31 39.20
N GLU A 381 13.88 -52.19 38.25
CA GLU A 381 13.70 -51.95 36.81
C GLU A 381 12.22 -51.80 36.45
N SER A 382 11.34 -52.64 37.02
CA SER A 382 9.89 -52.48 36.83
C SER A 382 9.40 -51.13 37.36
N ARG A 383 9.80 -50.75 38.58
CA ARG A 383 9.37 -49.48 39.18
C ARG A 383 9.93 -48.26 38.44
N ALA A 384 11.12 -48.36 37.87
CA ALA A 384 11.70 -47.32 37.02
C ALA A 384 10.95 -47.19 35.70
N GLY A 385 10.52 -48.31 35.09
CA GLY A 385 9.65 -48.31 33.91
C GLY A 385 8.31 -47.64 34.18
N ASP A 386 7.64 -48.03 35.27
CA ASP A 386 6.34 -47.43 35.66
C ASP A 386 6.46 -45.91 35.91
N MET A 387 7.55 -45.46 36.54
CA MET A 387 7.83 -44.04 36.75
C MET A 387 8.16 -43.28 35.46
N HIS A 388 8.82 -43.94 34.50
CA HIS A 388 9.16 -43.37 33.21
C HIS A 388 7.90 -43.15 32.37
N ASP A 389 7.00 -44.14 32.34
CA ASP A 389 5.72 -44.04 31.64
C ASP A 389 4.81 -42.96 32.27
N GLU A 390 4.81 -42.82 33.60
CA GLU A 390 4.07 -41.76 34.28
C GLU A 390 4.63 -40.35 33.98
N LEU A 391 5.96 -40.22 33.85
CA LEU A 391 6.62 -38.97 33.46
C LEU A 391 6.35 -38.62 32.00
N LEU A 392 6.38 -39.59 31.08
CA LEU A 392 6.02 -39.40 29.68
C LEU A 392 4.57 -38.94 29.51
N ALA A 393 3.63 -39.57 30.22
CA ALA A 393 2.22 -39.15 30.17
C ALA A 393 2.00 -37.72 30.68
N LYS A 394 2.77 -37.28 31.70
CA LYS A 394 2.75 -35.90 32.20
C LYS A 394 3.40 -34.92 31.22
N LEU A 395 4.47 -35.33 30.53
CA LEU A 395 5.13 -34.52 29.51
C LEU A 395 4.25 -34.31 28.28
N ASP A 396 3.56 -35.36 27.81
CA ASP A 396 2.59 -35.27 26.72
C ASP A 396 1.42 -34.33 27.08
N HIS A 397 0.92 -34.43 28.32
CA HIS A 397 -0.13 -33.54 28.80
C HIS A 397 0.33 -32.08 28.91
N ALA A 398 1.54 -31.83 29.40
CA ALA A 398 2.14 -30.49 29.45
C ALA A 398 2.34 -29.90 28.05
N THR A 399 2.79 -30.72 27.09
CA THR A 399 2.99 -30.31 25.69
C THR A 399 1.65 -29.96 25.02
N ALA A 400 0.60 -30.76 25.28
CA ALA A 400 -0.75 -30.48 24.79
C ALA A 400 -1.34 -29.19 25.39
N LEU A 401 -1.12 -28.94 26.67
CA LEU A 401 -1.53 -27.69 27.33
C LEU A 401 -0.76 -26.49 26.76
N GLN A 402 0.54 -26.62 26.51
CA GLN A 402 1.36 -25.54 25.96
C GLN A 402 0.99 -25.18 24.52
N SER A 403 0.62 -26.18 23.71
CA SER A 403 0.05 -25.96 22.38
C SER A 403 -1.31 -25.23 22.44
N ARG A 404 -2.20 -25.65 23.34
CA ARG A 404 -3.51 -25.00 23.57
C ARG A 404 -3.36 -23.54 24.02
N ILE A 405 -2.42 -23.26 24.92
CA ILE A 405 -2.13 -21.91 25.43
C ILE A 405 -1.58 -21.03 24.30
N SER A 406 -0.64 -21.53 23.50
CA SER A 406 -0.08 -20.77 22.36
C SER A 406 -1.16 -20.42 21.33
N GLN A 407 -2.13 -21.32 21.13
CA GLN A 407 -3.26 -21.11 20.22
C GLN A 407 -4.20 -20.02 20.75
N LEU A 408 -4.53 -20.03 22.05
CA LEU A 408 -5.35 -19.01 22.71
C LEU A 408 -4.63 -17.65 22.80
N GLU A 409 -3.33 -17.63 23.06
CA GLU A 409 -2.50 -16.40 23.03
C GLU A 409 -2.53 -15.77 21.64
N GLY A 410 -2.42 -16.57 20.57
CA GLY A 410 -2.52 -16.09 19.19
C GLY A 410 -3.92 -15.58 18.83
N GLU A 411 -5.00 -16.18 19.34
CA GLU A 411 -6.37 -15.71 19.11
C GLU A 411 -6.71 -14.45 19.91
N HIS A 412 -6.32 -14.38 21.18
CA HIS A 412 -6.55 -13.22 22.04
C HIS A 412 -5.67 -12.03 21.61
N ALA A 413 -4.41 -12.25 21.23
CA ALA A 413 -3.55 -11.18 20.72
C ALA A 413 -4.09 -10.59 19.41
N ARG A 414 -4.64 -11.42 18.51
CA ARG A 414 -5.29 -10.95 17.26
C ARG A 414 -6.58 -10.17 17.54
N GLN A 415 -7.42 -10.63 18.47
CA GLN A 415 -8.63 -9.90 18.85
C GLN A 415 -8.33 -8.58 19.56
N ILE A 416 -7.35 -8.56 20.48
CA ILE A 416 -6.88 -7.33 21.13
C ILE A 416 -6.32 -6.37 20.07
N ALA A 417 -5.40 -6.80 19.21
CA ALA A 417 -4.82 -5.92 18.20
C ALA A 417 -5.88 -5.32 17.26
N GLY A 418 -6.87 -6.12 16.83
CA GLY A 418 -7.97 -5.65 15.98
C GLY A 418 -8.92 -4.68 16.69
N LEU A 419 -9.14 -4.84 17.99
CA LEU A 419 -9.92 -3.88 18.76
C LEU A 419 -9.11 -2.61 19.07
N MET A 420 -7.79 -2.70 19.33
CA MET A 420 -6.91 -1.54 19.61
C MET A 420 -6.79 -0.65 18.40
N SER A 421 -6.61 -1.25 17.22
CA SER A 421 -6.60 -0.51 15.95
C SER A 421 -7.91 0.24 15.74
N LEU A 422 -9.06 -0.41 15.97
CA LEU A 422 -10.32 0.26 15.68
C LEU A 422 -10.77 1.26 16.77
N VAL A 423 -10.35 1.08 18.02
CA VAL A 423 -10.46 2.13 19.06
C VAL A 423 -9.61 3.33 18.69
N SER A 424 -8.33 3.11 18.32
CA SER A 424 -7.43 4.19 17.94
C SER A 424 -7.92 4.96 16.73
N ASP A 425 -8.43 4.26 15.70
CA ASP A 425 -8.99 4.89 14.50
C ASP A 425 -10.23 5.72 14.84
N LEU A 426 -11.06 5.26 15.75
CA LEU A 426 -12.23 6.03 16.11
C LEU A 426 -11.92 7.18 17.09
N GLU A 427 -10.97 7.02 18.01
CA GLU A 427 -10.52 8.10 18.90
C GLU A 427 -9.91 9.24 18.08
N SER A 428 -9.11 8.89 17.06
CA SER A 428 -8.59 9.83 16.08
C SER A 428 -9.71 10.57 15.35
N ARG A 429 -10.70 9.84 14.81
CA ARG A 429 -11.85 10.45 14.10
C ARG A 429 -12.76 11.28 15.01
N ALA A 430 -12.91 10.90 16.27
CA ALA A 430 -13.64 11.69 17.27
C ALA A 430 -12.87 12.97 17.65
N GLY A 431 -11.54 12.90 17.72
CA GLY A 431 -10.65 14.05 17.91
C GLY A 431 -10.73 15.04 16.75
N ASP A 432 -10.59 14.57 15.51
CA ASP A 432 -10.68 15.41 14.31
C ASP A 432 -12.02 16.16 14.24
N MET A 433 -13.11 15.47 14.56
CA MET A 433 -14.45 16.03 14.53
C MET A 433 -14.73 16.99 15.71
N HIS A 434 -14.10 16.76 16.87
CA HIS A 434 -14.13 17.69 18.01
C HIS A 434 -13.39 18.99 17.68
N ASP A 435 -12.21 18.88 17.07
CA ASP A 435 -11.41 20.03 16.66
C ASP A 435 -12.09 20.82 15.53
N GLU A 436 -12.78 20.14 14.60
CA GLU A 436 -13.60 20.79 13.58
C GLU A 436 -14.81 21.51 14.18
N LEU A 437 -15.45 20.94 15.21
CA LEU A 437 -16.54 21.58 15.95
C LEU A 437 -16.07 22.79 16.76
N LEU A 438 -14.89 22.73 17.38
CA LEU A 438 -14.26 23.86 18.06
C LEU A 438 -13.92 24.98 17.07
N ALA A 439 -13.35 24.64 15.91
CA ALA A 439 -13.07 25.61 14.84
C ALA A 439 -14.37 26.27 14.31
N LYS A 440 -15.46 25.50 14.20
CA LYS A 440 -16.78 26.03 13.82
C LYS A 440 -17.41 26.89 14.92
N LEU A 441 -17.19 26.56 16.20
CA LEU A 441 -17.65 27.36 17.34
C LEU A 441 -16.88 28.67 17.45
N ASP A 442 -15.57 28.66 17.22
CA ASP A 442 -14.73 29.86 17.14
C ASP A 442 -15.14 30.73 15.95
N HIS A 443 -15.44 30.12 14.80
CA HIS A 443 -15.96 30.84 13.65
C HIS A 443 -17.35 31.44 13.91
N ALA A 444 -18.24 30.71 14.58
CA ALA A 444 -19.55 31.22 14.99
C ALA A 444 -19.43 32.38 15.98
N THR A 445 -18.48 32.31 16.92
CA THR A 445 -18.19 33.38 17.88
C THR A 445 -17.61 34.61 17.18
N ALA A 446 -16.75 34.42 16.18
CA ALA A 446 -16.25 35.49 15.32
C ALA A 446 -17.34 36.11 14.44
N LEU A 447 -18.29 35.31 13.95
CA LEU A 447 -19.47 35.82 13.24
C LEU A 447 -20.38 36.61 14.18
N GLN A 448 -20.55 36.17 15.42
CA GLN A 448 -21.36 36.88 16.43
C GLN A 448 -20.73 38.23 16.80
N SER A 449 -19.40 38.31 16.91
CA SER A 449 -18.70 39.59 17.12
C SER A 449 -18.79 40.50 15.90
N ARG A 450 -18.74 39.94 14.69
CA ARG A 450 -18.95 40.69 13.45
C ARG A 450 -20.39 41.20 13.30
N ILE A 451 -21.38 40.42 13.71
CA ILE A 451 -22.79 40.85 13.74
C ILE A 451 -22.95 42.02 14.70
N ARG A 452 -22.38 41.96 15.93
CA ARG A 452 -22.40 43.11 16.86
C ARG A 452 -21.71 44.35 16.28
N GLN A 453 -20.61 44.17 15.55
CA GLN A 453 -19.96 45.29 14.87
C GLN A 453 -20.84 45.88 13.77
N LEU A 454 -21.47 45.04 12.94
CA LEU A 454 -22.40 45.47 11.89
C LEU A 454 -23.66 46.12 12.46
N GLU A 455 -24.17 45.67 13.60
CA GLU A 455 -25.27 46.32 14.33
C GLU A 455 -24.88 47.73 14.81
N GLY A 456 -23.64 47.91 15.26
CA GLY A 456 -23.07 49.22 15.61
C GLY A 456 -22.92 50.13 14.38
N GLU A 457 -22.39 49.61 13.27
CA GLU A 457 -22.27 50.32 12.00
C GLU A 457 -23.65 50.67 11.42
N LEU A 458 -24.65 49.81 11.56
CA LEU A 458 -26.04 50.05 11.16
C LEU A 458 -26.71 51.13 12.04
N SER A 459 -26.41 51.16 13.34
CA SER A 459 -26.85 52.22 14.25
C SER A 459 -26.27 53.57 13.84
N ALA A 460 -24.96 53.64 13.58
CA ALA A 460 -24.29 54.85 13.10
C ALA A 460 -24.82 55.27 11.70
N GLY A 461 -25.09 54.30 10.83
CA GLY A 461 -25.71 54.53 9.53
C GLY A 461 -27.13 55.07 9.62
N LYS A 462 -27.94 54.62 10.60
CA LYS A 462 -29.28 55.18 10.86
C LYS A 462 -29.21 56.62 11.38
N GLU A 463 -28.24 56.95 12.22
CA GLU A 463 -28.01 58.33 12.67
C GLU A 463 -27.57 59.23 11.51
N ALA A 464 -26.67 58.75 10.65
CA ALA A 464 -26.25 59.46 9.44
C ALA A 464 -27.40 59.65 8.44
N LEU A 465 -28.26 58.63 8.27
CA LEU A 465 -29.44 58.71 7.41
C LEU A 465 -30.50 59.66 7.99
N SER A 466 -30.65 59.73 9.32
CA SER A 466 -31.49 60.73 9.97
C SER A 466 -30.95 62.15 9.80
N ALA A 467 -29.62 62.34 9.87
CA ALA A 467 -28.98 63.62 9.58
C ALA A 467 -29.15 64.03 8.11
N GLU A 468 -29.05 63.10 7.17
CA GLU A 468 -29.33 63.36 5.75
C GLU A 468 -30.82 63.57 5.47
N ALA A 469 -31.73 62.87 6.16
CA ALA A 469 -33.17 63.14 6.06
C ALA A 469 -33.51 64.57 6.52
N ASN A 470 -32.87 65.05 7.60
CA ASN A 470 -33.01 66.42 8.07
C ASN A 470 -32.40 67.44 7.07
N ARG A 471 -31.30 67.10 6.39
CA ARG A 471 -30.75 67.91 5.29
C ARG A 471 -31.64 67.92 4.06
N ALA A 472 -32.24 66.79 3.71
CA ALA A 472 -33.16 66.66 2.59
C ALA A 472 -34.43 67.49 2.82
N GLU A 473 -34.92 67.56 4.06
CA GLU A 473 -36.06 68.42 4.41
C GLU A 473 -35.67 69.91 4.36
N ALA A 474 -34.48 70.28 4.84
CA ALA A 474 -33.95 71.65 4.67
C ALA A 474 -33.67 72.02 3.19
N LEU A 475 -33.37 71.02 2.35
CA LEU A 475 -33.22 71.18 0.90
C LEU A 475 -34.58 71.31 0.20
N LYS A 476 -35.65 70.63 0.66
CA LYS A 476 -37.02 70.84 0.17
C LYS A 476 -37.51 72.25 0.44
N ASP A 477 -37.21 72.80 1.62
CA ASP A 477 -37.57 74.20 1.92
C ASP A 477 -36.82 75.17 1.00
N LYS A 478 -35.54 74.90 0.71
CA LYS A 478 -34.78 75.66 -0.31
C LYS A 478 -35.30 75.46 -1.73
N VAL A 479 -35.77 74.26 -2.10
CA VAL A 479 -36.37 73.99 -3.40
C VAL A 479 -37.70 74.73 -3.54
N ARG A 480 -38.51 74.84 -2.48
CA ARG A 480 -39.71 75.71 -2.47
C ARG A 480 -39.37 77.18 -2.67
N ASP A 481 -38.31 77.67 -2.01
CA ASP A 481 -37.84 79.04 -2.19
C ASP A 481 -37.29 79.28 -3.61
N LEU A 482 -36.64 78.28 -4.20
CA LEU A 482 -36.14 78.31 -5.58
C LEU A 482 -37.25 78.16 -6.62
N GLU A 483 -38.30 77.39 -6.36
CA GLU A 483 -39.50 77.27 -7.22
C GLU A 483 -40.30 78.58 -7.24
N ALA A 484 -40.35 79.30 -6.11
CA ALA A 484 -40.91 80.64 -6.04
C ALA A 484 -40.07 81.67 -6.82
N ALA A 485 -38.73 81.50 -6.87
CA ALA A 485 -37.85 82.33 -7.69
C ALA A 485 -37.89 81.96 -9.19
N LEU A 486 -38.09 80.67 -9.53
CA LEU A 486 -38.18 80.16 -10.89
C LEU A 486 -39.51 80.54 -11.58
N ALA A 487 -40.59 80.70 -10.82
CA ALA A 487 -41.84 81.26 -11.32
C ALA A 487 -41.69 82.72 -11.83
N VAL A 488 -40.70 83.46 -11.31
CA VAL A 488 -40.38 84.84 -11.76
C VAL A 488 -39.45 84.84 -12.99
N GLN A 489 -38.62 83.81 -13.18
CA GLN A 489 -37.76 83.66 -14.38
C GLN A 489 -38.44 82.96 -15.57
N SER A 490 -39.54 82.25 -15.34
CA SER A 490 -40.34 81.60 -16.39
C SER A 490 -40.99 82.59 -17.37
N GLU A 491 -41.19 83.85 -16.98
CA GLU A 491 -41.67 84.92 -17.88
C GLU A 491 -40.54 85.52 -18.76
N GLU A 492 -39.27 85.33 -18.41
CA GLU A 492 -38.12 85.77 -19.22
C GLU A 492 -37.66 84.72 -20.25
N PHE A 493 -37.99 83.43 -20.05
CA PHE A 493 -37.55 82.32 -20.91
C PHE A 493 -38.35 82.20 -22.23
N ASP A 494 -39.62 82.62 -22.25
CA ASP A 494 -40.43 82.66 -23.48
C ASP A 494 -39.88 83.65 -24.52
N VAL A 495 -39.10 84.64 -24.08
CA VAL A 495 -38.45 85.64 -24.94
C VAL A 495 -37.14 85.11 -25.57
N LEU A 496 -36.45 84.19 -24.90
CA LEU A 496 -35.18 83.60 -25.37
C LEU A 496 -35.37 82.40 -26.31
N GLN A 497 -36.52 81.72 -26.25
CA GLN A 497 -36.82 80.56 -27.11
C GLN A 497 -37.05 80.96 -28.58
N GLN A 498 -37.33 82.24 -28.86
CA GLN A 498 -37.42 82.77 -30.23
C GLN A 498 -36.05 83.08 -30.87
N GLU A 499 -34.96 83.21 -30.10
CA GLU A 499 -33.63 83.51 -30.66
C GLU A 499 -32.78 82.25 -30.96
N PHE A 500 -33.03 81.12 -30.27
CA PHE A 500 -32.18 79.92 -30.37
C PHE A 500 -32.41 79.09 -31.65
N SER A 501 -33.56 79.23 -32.32
CA SER A 501 -33.82 78.61 -33.63
C SER A 501 -32.92 79.14 -34.76
N ARG A 502 -31.98 80.06 -34.45
CA ARG A 502 -31.13 80.75 -35.42
C ARG A 502 -29.64 80.31 -35.41
N VAL A 503 -29.23 79.42 -34.50
CA VAL A 503 -27.80 79.01 -34.35
C VAL A 503 -27.51 77.58 -34.85
N GLU A 504 -28.51 76.91 -35.43
CA GLU A 504 -28.40 75.60 -36.10
C GLU A 504 -27.56 75.62 -37.41
N GLY A 505 -26.75 76.66 -37.65
CA GLY A 505 -26.10 76.93 -38.93
C GLY A 505 -24.60 76.64 -39.03
N GLY A 506 -23.92 76.16 -37.98
CA GLY A 506 -22.50 75.85 -38.14
C GLY A 506 -21.82 75.32 -36.89
N VAL A 507 -21.12 74.20 -37.03
CA VAL A 507 -19.73 73.94 -36.56
C VAL A 507 -19.38 72.46 -36.79
N GLU A 508 -19.87 71.90 -37.90
CA GLU A 508 -19.35 70.68 -38.54
C GLU A 508 -17.91 70.88 -39.09
N ALA A 509 -17.13 71.83 -38.55
CA ALA A 509 -15.87 72.31 -39.14
C ALA A 509 -14.63 72.21 -38.24
N SER A 510 -14.66 71.55 -37.06
CA SER A 510 -13.51 71.53 -36.13
C SER A 510 -12.91 70.15 -35.82
N LEU A 511 -13.21 69.14 -36.65
CA LEU A 511 -12.74 67.75 -36.50
C LEU A 511 -11.21 67.52 -36.60
N GLN A 512 -10.34 68.53 -36.74
CA GLN A 512 -9.01 68.27 -37.34
C GLN A 512 -7.78 68.83 -36.60
N ARG A 513 -7.69 68.93 -35.26
CA ARG A 513 -6.52 69.64 -34.67
C ARG A 513 -5.60 69.08 -33.61
N MET A 514 -5.83 68.03 -32.81
CA MET A 514 -4.84 67.77 -31.73
C MET A 514 -4.80 66.31 -31.27
N SER A 515 -4.21 65.30 -31.92
CA SER A 515 -2.98 65.12 -32.73
C SER A 515 -1.62 65.42 -32.08
N ASP A 516 -1.51 66.18 -30.99
CA ASP A 516 -0.19 66.68 -30.53
C ASP A 516 0.16 66.36 -29.06
N LEU A 517 -0.34 65.27 -28.48
CA LEU A 517 0.02 64.85 -27.10
C LEU A 517 0.63 63.44 -27.02
N GLU A 518 1.32 63.04 -28.09
CA GLU A 518 2.21 61.87 -28.15
C GLU A 518 3.65 62.15 -27.68
N ALA A 519 3.96 63.34 -27.17
CA ALA A 519 5.35 63.74 -26.86
C ALA A 519 5.82 63.57 -25.40
N GLU A 520 4.97 63.16 -24.45
CA GLU A 520 5.33 63.12 -23.01
C GLU A 520 5.52 61.71 -22.43
N LEU A 521 6.01 60.77 -23.23
CA LEU A 521 6.27 59.38 -22.83
C LEU A 521 7.77 59.01 -22.72
N GLN A 522 8.68 59.97 -22.43
CA GLN A 522 10.13 59.70 -22.46
C GLN A 522 10.96 60.18 -21.25
N LEU A 523 10.38 60.45 -20.08
CA LEU A 523 11.16 61.02 -18.96
C LEU A 523 11.01 60.39 -17.57
N VAL A 524 10.50 59.15 -17.44
CA VAL A 524 10.48 58.45 -16.14
C VAL A 524 11.01 57.01 -16.24
N TYR A 525 12.07 56.82 -17.05
CA TYR A 525 13.00 55.70 -16.90
C TYR A 525 14.27 56.20 -16.19
N GLY A 526 14.42 55.93 -14.89
CA GLY A 526 15.65 56.27 -14.18
C GLY A 526 15.71 55.89 -12.71
N SER A 527 16.07 54.64 -12.39
CA SER A 527 17.20 54.28 -11.48
C SER A 527 17.13 52.81 -11.04
N ARG A 528 18.32 52.19 -11.00
CA ARG A 528 18.58 50.82 -10.56
C ARG A 528 19.17 50.84 -9.15
N SER A 529 18.62 50.03 -8.23
CA SER A 529 19.33 49.02 -7.39
C SER A 529 18.69 48.82 -6.01
N MET A 530 18.72 47.54 -5.57
CA MET A 530 18.47 47.05 -4.20
C MET A 530 17.04 47.14 -3.65
N GLN A 531 16.13 46.27 -4.13
CA GLN A 531 15.04 45.68 -3.31
C GLN A 531 14.28 44.50 -3.96
N LEU A 532 14.84 43.86 -5.00
CA LEU A 532 14.36 42.56 -5.51
C LEU A 532 15.30 41.49 -4.94
N THR A 533 14.89 40.58 -4.06
CA THR A 533 14.28 39.28 -4.46
C THR A 533 13.59 38.56 -3.29
N ARG A 534 13.05 39.25 -2.28
CA ARG A 534 12.37 38.60 -1.13
C ARG A 534 10.83 38.49 -1.19
N PRO A 535 10.05 39.35 -1.87
CA PRO A 535 8.60 39.17 -1.94
C PRO A 535 8.09 38.40 -3.19
N LEU A 536 8.99 37.87 -4.04
CA LEU A 536 8.60 37.11 -5.23
C LEU A 536 8.57 35.58 -5.04
N ARG A 537 8.98 35.06 -3.88
CA ARG A 537 8.98 33.61 -3.59
C ARG A 537 7.74 33.12 -2.84
N SER A 538 7.05 33.97 -2.08
CA SER A 538 5.67 33.71 -1.63
C SER A 538 4.67 33.96 -2.76
N ALA A 539 4.99 34.85 -3.71
CA ALA A 539 4.19 35.06 -4.91
C ALA A 539 4.32 33.95 -5.96
N ALA A 540 5.42 33.20 -6.02
CA ALA A 540 5.55 32.06 -6.96
C ALA A 540 4.66 30.86 -6.56
N ALA A 541 4.45 30.64 -5.25
CA ALA A 541 3.52 29.62 -4.76
C ALA A 541 2.04 30.04 -4.94
N ALA A 542 1.75 31.34 -4.75
CA ALA A 542 0.42 31.90 -5.03
C ALA A 542 0.11 31.96 -6.54
N VAL A 543 1.08 32.32 -7.38
CA VAL A 543 0.92 32.39 -8.84
C VAL A 543 0.88 30.99 -9.47
N ARG A 544 1.59 29.99 -8.95
CA ARG A 544 1.40 28.58 -9.37
C ARG A 544 -0.01 28.07 -9.03
N ARG A 545 -0.55 28.42 -7.86
CA ARG A 545 -1.93 28.09 -7.47
C ARG A 545 -2.99 28.79 -8.33
N VAL A 546 -2.71 30.01 -8.79
CA VAL A 546 -3.62 30.76 -9.69
C VAL A 546 -3.51 30.30 -11.15
N ILE A 547 -2.33 29.89 -11.62
CA ILE A 547 -2.14 29.38 -12.98
C ILE A 547 -2.69 27.95 -13.15
N GLN A 548 -2.68 27.13 -12.10
CA GLN A 548 -3.27 25.78 -12.14
C GLN A 548 -4.80 25.75 -11.98
N SER A 549 -5.40 26.84 -11.48
CA SER A 549 -6.85 26.96 -11.27
C SER A 549 -7.61 27.71 -12.38
N ALA A 550 -6.95 28.08 -13.48
CA ALA A 550 -7.59 28.77 -14.60
C ALA A 550 -7.77 27.86 -15.84
N GLY A 551 -8.92 28.02 -16.50
CA GLY A 551 -9.29 27.27 -17.71
C GLY A 551 -8.33 27.46 -18.90
N PRO A 552 -8.47 26.65 -19.96
CA PRO A 552 -7.48 26.53 -21.06
C PRO A 552 -7.06 27.85 -21.73
N GLY A 553 -7.96 28.84 -21.82
CA GLY A 553 -7.68 30.15 -22.42
C GLY A 553 -6.73 31.05 -21.61
N VAL A 554 -6.70 30.90 -20.28
CA VAL A 554 -5.83 31.69 -19.40
C VAL A 554 -4.42 31.11 -19.36
N ARG A 555 -4.27 29.78 -19.52
CA ARG A 555 -2.98 29.11 -19.69
C ARG A 555 -2.27 29.53 -20.98
N ALA A 556 -3.00 29.70 -22.08
CA ALA A 556 -2.47 30.22 -23.34
C ALA A 556 -2.02 31.70 -23.22
N PHE A 557 -2.76 32.52 -22.46
CA PHE A 557 -2.44 33.93 -22.25
C PHE A 557 -1.24 34.13 -21.29
N GLY A 558 -1.11 33.29 -20.27
CA GLY A 558 0.03 33.28 -19.34
C GLY A 558 1.35 32.83 -20.00
N TYR A 559 1.29 31.90 -20.96
CA TYR A 559 2.44 31.48 -21.77
C TYR A 559 2.92 32.59 -22.72
N LEU A 560 1.99 33.45 -23.19
CA LEU A 560 2.26 34.59 -24.07
C LEU A 560 3.02 35.72 -23.34
N LEU A 561 2.73 35.92 -22.05
CA LEU A 561 3.32 36.99 -21.22
C LEU A 561 4.73 36.65 -20.69
N ALA A 562 5.08 35.36 -20.60
CA ALA A 562 6.33 34.91 -19.97
C ALA A 562 7.57 34.94 -20.89
N ARG A 563 7.42 35.02 -22.22
CA ARG A 563 8.56 35.00 -23.19
C ARG A 563 8.34 35.90 -24.44
N PRO A 564 8.29 37.24 -24.29
CA PRO A 564 7.98 38.17 -25.39
C PRO A 564 9.02 38.20 -26.53
N GLY A 565 10.29 37.82 -26.26
CA GLY A 565 11.39 37.94 -27.23
C GLY A 565 11.36 36.97 -28.42
N ARG A 566 10.61 35.86 -28.35
CA ARG A 566 10.61 34.82 -29.41
C ARG A 566 9.61 35.11 -30.54
N TYR A 567 8.63 35.98 -30.32
CA TYR A 567 7.60 36.32 -31.32
C TYR A 567 7.93 37.57 -32.16
N LEU A 568 8.75 38.50 -31.65
CA LEU A 568 9.24 39.62 -32.47
C LEU A 568 10.13 39.16 -33.65
N GLY A 569 10.75 37.99 -33.56
CA GLY A 569 11.53 37.40 -34.66
C GLY A 569 10.66 36.77 -35.77
N LEU A 570 9.44 36.32 -35.44
CA LEU A 570 8.53 35.63 -36.36
C LEU A 570 7.62 36.60 -37.15
N ALA A 571 7.47 37.84 -36.66
CA ALA A 571 6.62 38.87 -37.27
C ALA A 571 7.36 39.76 -38.30
N LYS A 572 8.68 39.61 -38.46
CA LYS A 572 9.43 40.38 -39.47
C LYS A 572 9.09 39.88 -40.88
N GLY A 573 8.32 40.70 -41.61
CA GLY A 573 8.06 40.52 -43.04
C GLY A 573 6.83 39.69 -43.41
N LYS A 574 5.89 39.42 -42.48
CA LYS A 574 4.63 38.69 -42.75
C LYS A 574 3.39 39.55 -42.53
N SER A 575 2.33 39.27 -43.29
CA SER A 575 1.09 40.06 -43.24
C SER A 575 0.21 39.71 -42.03
N VAL A 576 -0.64 40.63 -41.61
CA VAL A 576 -1.53 40.49 -40.43
C VAL A 576 -2.43 39.25 -40.54
N GLY A 577 -2.88 38.91 -41.75
CA GLY A 577 -3.67 37.71 -42.01
C GLY A 577 -2.90 36.40 -41.81
N GLU A 578 -1.61 36.35 -42.17
CA GLU A 578 -0.77 35.17 -41.98
C GLU A 578 -0.43 34.94 -40.49
N VAL A 579 -0.19 36.02 -39.75
CA VAL A 579 0.01 35.96 -38.30
C VAL A 579 -1.27 35.47 -37.61
N LEU A 580 -2.44 35.96 -38.02
CA LEU A 580 -3.73 35.51 -37.49
C LEU A 580 -4.03 34.04 -37.80
N THR A 581 -3.61 33.54 -38.97
CA THR A 581 -3.82 32.14 -39.37
C THR A 581 -2.89 31.19 -38.60
N LEU A 582 -1.63 31.59 -38.38
CA LEU A 582 -0.70 30.87 -37.50
C LEU A 582 -1.17 30.87 -36.04
N THR A 583 -1.76 31.98 -35.57
CA THR A 583 -2.28 32.11 -34.20
C THR A 583 -3.55 31.27 -34.00
N ARG A 584 -4.44 31.20 -35.01
CA ARG A 584 -5.61 30.31 -34.99
C ARG A 584 -5.24 28.84 -35.00
N GLY A 585 -4.25 28.43 -35.81
CA GLY A 585 -3.73 27.06 -35.82
C GLY A 585 -3.04 26.64 -34.51
N PHE A 586 -2.48 27.60 -33.76
CA PHE A 586 -1.87 27.38 -32.45
C PHE A 586 -2.91 27.25 -31.34
N LEU A 587 -4.00 28.02 -31.41
CA LEU A 587 -5.14 27.96 -30.50
C LEU A 587 -6.00 26.70 -30.71
N SER A 588 -6.15 26.23 -31.96
CA SER A 588 -6.91 25.00 -32.26
C SER A 588 -6.15 23.72 -31.90
N ARG A 589 -4.82 23.78 -31.73
CA ARG A 589 -3.98 22.63 -31.30
C ARG A 589 -3.72 22.63 -29.78
N GLY A 590 -4.21 23.61 -29.03
CA GLY A 590 -3.99 23.70 -27.58
C GLY A 590 -2.60 24.22 -27.16
N GLY A 591 -1.89 24.94 -28.04
CA GLY A 591 -0.46 25.23 -27.89
C GLY A 591 0.41 24.02 -28.27
N PRO A 592 1.75 24.07 -28.09
CA PRO A 592 2.51 22.83 -28.02
C PRO A 592 1.96 22.05 -26.83
N GLU A 593 1.77 20.74 -26.94
CA GLU A 593 1.47 19.91 -25.77
C GLU A 593 2.35 20.38 -24.60
N PRO A 594 1.80 20.72 -23.42
CA PRO A 594 2.64 20.68 -22.25
C PRO A 594 3.17 19.25 -22.24
N ALA A 595 4.48 19.09 -22.43
CA ALA A 595 5.12 17.81 -22.22
C ALA A 595 4.54 17.28 -20.92
N ALA A 596 3.96 16.07 -20.94
CA ALA A 596 3.46 15.40 -19.73
C ALA A 596 4.45 15.73 -18.62
N PRO A 597 4.00 16.24 -17.44
CA PRO A 597 4.93 16.63 -16.39
C PRO A 597 5.88 15.46 -16.23
N GLN A 598 7.14 15.67 -16.63
CA GLN A 598 8.05 14.54 -16.67
C GLN A 598 8.09 14.01 -15.24
N PRO A 599 7.95 12.69 -15.04
CA PRO A 599 8.10 12.13 -13.71
C PRO A 599 9.38 12.72 -13.14
N VAL A 600 9.28 13.29 -11.94
CA VAL A 600 10.42 13.97 -11.31
C VAL A 600 11.55 12.94 -11.26
N ARG A 601 12.57 13.12 -12.11
CA ARG A 601 13.67 12.18 -12.24
C ARG A 601 14.71 12.49 -11.18
N PHE A 602 15.05 11.48 -10.40
CA PHE A 602 16.21 11.53 -9.52
C PHE A 602 17.48 11.29 -10.34
N ASP A 603 17.80 12.27 -11.20
CA ASP A 603 18.88 12.18 -12.19
C ASP A 603 20.25 12.44 -11.56
N LEU A 604 20.95 11.36 -11.24
CA LEU A 604 22.28 11.37 -10.64
C LEU A 604 23.40 11.69 -11.63
N ARG A 605 23.12 11.69 -12.94
CA ARG A 605 24.08 12.01 -14.00
C ARG A 605 23.90 13.42 -14.55
N SER A 606 23.14 14.26 -13.84
CA SER A 606 22.92 15.66 -14.20
C SER A 606 24.23 16.45 -14.30
N PRO A 607 24.38 17.32 -15.31
CA PRO A 607 25.57 18.18 -15.45
C PRO A 607 25.62 19.32 -14.43
N ALA A 608 24.63 19.45 -13.54
CA ALA A 608 24.52 20.53 -12.57
C ALA A 608 25.60 20.50 -11.47
N GLY A 609 26.18 19.34 -11.18
CA GLY A 609 27.21 19.15 -10.16
C GLY A 609 27.24 17.71 -9.65
N PRO A 610 28.20 17.37 -8.77
CA PRO A 610 28.20 16.07 -8.11
C PRO A 610 26.97 15.90 -7.22
N VAL A 611 26.53 14.65 -7.07
CA VAL A 611 25.49 14.26 -6.12
C VAL A 611 25.98 14.51 -4.70
N VAL A 612 25.12 14.96 -3.80
CA VAL A 612 25.52 15.25 -2.41
C VAL A 612 25.02 14.16 -1.48
N ILE A 613 25.90 13.63 -0.64
CA ILE A 613 25.57 12.69 0.44
C ILE A 613 25.69 13.46 1.76
N LEU A 614 24.55 13.88 2.31
CA LEU A 614 24.45 14.54 3.61
C LEU A 614 24.33 13.48 4.70
N THR A 615 25.28 13.47 5.62
CA THR A 615 25.34 12.49 6.71
C THR A 615 25.88 13.12 7.98
N THR A 616 25.76 12.43 9.10
CA THR A 616 26.44 12.76 10.35
C THR A 616 27.79 12.04 10.41
N ARG A 617 28.65 12.42 11.36
CA ARG A 617 29.93 11.70 11.58
C ARG A 617 29.72 10.23 11.97
N HIS A 618 28.64 9.91 12.67
CA HIS A 618 28.31 8.54 13.07
C HIS A 618 27.89 7.64 11.90
N CYS A 619 27.45 8.21 10.78
CA CYS A 619 27.06 7.47 9.57
C CYS A 619 28.05 7.69 8.41
N GLU A 620 29.29 8.10 8.71
CA GLU A 620 30.31 8.33 7.67
C GLU A 620 30.63 7.04 6.88
N TYR A 621 30.65 5.88 7.55
CA TYR A 621 30.87 4.57 6.91
C TYR A 621 29.88 4.32 5.75
N ILE A 622 28.58 4.50 6.02
CA ILE A 622 27.50 4.28 5.03
C ILE A 622 27.63 5.29 3.88
N ALA A 623 27.98 6.54 4.18
CA ALA A 623 28.22 7.55 3.15
C ALA A 623 29.42 7.19 2.26
N ARG A 624 30.48 6.59 2.83
CA ARG A 624 31.63 6.08 2.07
C ARG A 624 31.24 4.89 1.19
N GLU A 625 30.37 3.99 1.66
CA GLU A 625 29.82 2.90 0.84
C GLU A 625 29.04 3.43 -0.37
N MET A 626 28.10 4.37 -0.15
CA MET A 626 27.35 5.02 -1.23
C MET A 626 28.29 5.74 -2.21
N HIS A 627 29.25 6.50 -1.69
CA HIS A 627 30.23 7.23 -2.50
C HIS A 627 31.04 6.28 -3.40
N GLY A 628 31.56 5.20 -2.82
CA GLY A 628 32.33 4.18 -3.54
C GLY A 628 31.49 3.47 -4.61
N ALA A 629 30.24 3.12 -4.31
CA ALA A 629 29.34 2.50 -5.27
C ALA A 629 28.99 3.43 -6.44
N LEU A 630 28.69 4.71 -6.17
CA LEU A 630 28.44 5.70 -7.22
C LEU A 630 29.67 5.89 -8.12
N ALA A 631 30.87 5.93 -7.54
CA ALA A 631 32.11 6.09 -8.29
C ALA A 631 32.37 4.95 -9.29
N ARG A 632 32.05 3.69 -8.93
CA ARG A 632 32.25 2.52 -9.82
C ARG A 632 31.39 2.57 -11.08
N VAL A 633 30.23 3.22 -11.03
CA VAL A 633 29.34 3.46 -12.19
C VAL A 633 29.52 4.85 -12.81
N GLY A 634 30.59 5.56 -12.45
CA GLY A 634 30.94 6.85 -13.04
C GLY A 634 30.06 8.03 -12.60
N ILE A 635 29.36 7.91 -11.47
CA ILE A 635 28.56 8.98 -10.88
C ILE A 635 29.40 9.72 -9.83
N ALA A 636 29.65 11.01 -10.07
CA ALA A 636 30.39 11.85 -9.12
C ALA A 636 29.53 12.18 -7.90
N SER A 637 30.10 12.08 -6.70
CA SER A 637 29.44 12.45 -5.46
C SER A 637 30.39 13.10 -4.45
N GLU A 638 29.83 13.86 -3.51
CA GLU A 638 30.53 14.52 -2.40
C GLU A 638 29.82 14.23 -1.07
N ILE A 639 30.58 13.96 -0.02
CA ILE A 639 30.05 13.75 1.34
C ILE A 639 30.15 15.05 2.13
N ILE A 640 29.04 15.50 2.71
CA ILE A 640 28.97 16.67 3.59
C ILE A 640 28.36 16.30 4.95
N PHE A 641 28.77 17.01 6.00
CA PHE A 641 28.36 16.72 7.38
C PHE A 641 27.36 17.71 7.98
N GLU A 642 27.15 18.83 7.30
CA GLU A 642 26.28 19.92 7.73
C GLU A 642 25.81 20.72 6.50
N GLN A 643 24.81 21.56 6.71
CA GLN A 643 24.33 22.46 5.65
C GLN A 643 25.44 23.45 5.25
N PRO A 644 25.78 23.58 3.95
CA PRO A 644 26.73 24.60 3.50
C PRO A 644 26.21 26.02 3.82
N ALA A 645 27.11 26.96 4.13
CA ALA A 645 26.73 28.32 4.51
C ALA A 645 25.88 29.06 3.47
N GLY A 646 25.99 28.70 2.18
CA GLY A 646 25.18 29.22 1.08
C GLY A 646 23.81 28.55 0.89
N GLY A 647 23.48 27.55 1.71
CA GLY A 647 22.36 26.63 1.51
C GLY A 647 22.74 25.44 0.62
N TYR A 648 21.78 24.53 0.41
CA TYR A 648 21.96 23.38 -0.48
C TYR A 648 21.95 23.81 -1.95
N VAL A 649 22.79 23.16 -2.74
CA VAL A 649 22.78 23.24 -4.20
C VAL A 649 21.57 22.49 -4.78
N ASP A 650 21.14 22.84 -5.99
CA ASP A 650 20.00 22.20 -6.66
C ASP A 650 20.44 20.95 -7.45
N VAL A 651 20.90 19.95 -6.71
CA VAL A 651 21.32 18.62 -7.21
C VAL A 651 20.63 17.52 -6.38
N PRO A 652 20.59 16.26 -6.83
CA PRO A 652 20.07 15.17 -6.01
C PRO A 652 20.89 15.00 -4.72
N HIS A 653 20.19 14.75 -3.60
CA HIS A 653 20.83 14.46 -2.31
C HIS A 653 20.46 13.08 -1.80
N PHE A 654 21.42 12.36 -1.24
CA PHE A 654 21.16 11.27 -0.28
C PHE A 654 21.30 11.85 1.12
N VAL A 655 20.30 11.67 1.98
CA VAL A 655 20.33 12.18 3.36
C VAL A 655 20.20 11.01 4.32
N ILE A 656 21.27 10.73 5.06
CA ILE A 656 21.30 9.67 6.07
C ILE A 656 20.87 10.24 7.41
N CYS A 657 19.93 9.60 8.10
CA CYS A 657 19.31 10.08 9.34
C CYS A 657 18.69 11.49 9.22
N PRO A 658 17.67 11.70 8.35
CA PRO A 658 17.21 13.06 8.03
C PRO A 658 16.59 13.83 9.21
N HIS A 659 16.18 13.16 10.28
CA HIS A 659 15.70 13.80 11.52
C HIS A 659 16.82 14.52 12.29
N MET A 660 18.09 14.19 12.03
CA MET A 660 19.25 14.84 12.67
C MET A 660 19.54 16.23 12.11
N PHE A 661 18.88 16.64 11.02
CA PHE A 661 19.12 17.92 10.37
C PHE A 661 17.93 18.87 10.52
N PRO A 662 18.16 20.12 10.98
CA PRO A 662 17.09 21.10 11.13
C PRO A 662 16.50 21.51 9.78
N VAL A 663 17.33 21.54 8.73
CA VAL A 663 16.95 21.92 7.36
C VAL A 663 17.44 20.86 6.39
N LEU A 664 16.52 20.36 5.56
CA LEU A 664 16.80 19.37 4.52
C LEU A 664 16.89 20.02 3.13
N PRO A 665 17.64 19.41 2.19
CA PRO A 665 17.61 19.80 0.78
C PRO A 665 16.20 19.63 0.19
N GLY A 666 15.89 20.38 -0.87
CA GLY A 666 14.56 20.36 -1.48
C GLY A 666 14.24 19.08 -2.26
N PHE A 667 15.23 18.27 -2.60
CA PHE A 667 15.06 17.03 -3.37
C PHE A 667 16.07 15.98 -2.91
N TYR A 668 15.59 14.94 -2.24
CA TYR A 668 16.46 13.94 -1.61
C TYR A 668 15.87 12.55 -1.50
N VAL A 669 16.73 11.56 -1.38
CA VAL A 669 16.44 10.21 -0.88
C VAL A 669 16.83 10.15 0.59
N ALA A 670 15.93 9.68 1.43
CA ALA A 670 16.17 9.50 2.86
C ALA A 670 16.76 8.10 3.11
N PHE A 671 17.80 8.00 3.93
CA PHE A 671 18.18 6.72 4.56
C PHE A 671 17.77 6.76 6.03
N GLN A 672 16.71 6.01 6.32
CA GLN A 672 16.21 5.74 7.66
C GLN A 672 17.19 4.77 8.35
N MET A 673 17.66 5.12 9.55
CA MET A 673 18.57 4.28 10.34
C MET A 673 18.10 4.03 11.78
N GLU A 674 16.93 4.54 12.18
CA GLU A 674 16.39 4.34 13.53
C GLU A 674 15.73 2.96 13.67
N GLN A 675 15.79 2.35 14.85
CA GLN A 675 15.21 1.03 15.07
C GLN A 675 13.72 1.11 15.46
N SER A 676 12.85 0.36 14.78
CA SER A 676 11.40 0.28 15.06
C SER A 676 11.05 -0.38 16.40
N VAL A 677 12.01 -1.06 17.04
CA VAL A 677 11.87 -1.63 18.40
C VAL A 677 11.50 -0.57 19.44
N SER A 678 11.75 0.71 19.15
CA SER A 678 11.26 1.83 19.96
C SER A 678 10.58 2.87 19.08
N SER A 679 9.26 2.96 19.18
CA SER A 679 8.44 3.94 18.45
C SER A 679 8.78 5.40 18.77
N ARG A 680 9.49 5.66 19.88
CA ARG A 680 9.88 7.01 20.33
C ARG A 680 10.68 7.80 19.30
N TRP A 681 11.40 7.11 18.43
CA TRP A 681 12.23 7.72 17.40
C TRP A 681 11.41 8.17 16.18
N PHE A 682 10.22 7.62 15.97
CA PHE A 682 9.34 7.88 14.82
C PHE A 682 8.26 8.92 15.17
N THR A 683 8.69 10.17 15.34
CA THR A 683 7.78 11.31 15.54
C THR A 683 7.02 11.66 14.26
N GLU A 684 5.91 12.39 14.37
CA GLU A 684 5.16 12.89 13.20
C GLU A 684 6.04 13.73 12.26
N ASP A 685 6.91 14.59 12.80
CA ASP A 685 7.86 15.37 12.00
C ASP A 685 8.83 14.46 11.23
N TYR A 686 9.36 13.42 11.88
CA TYR A 686 10.25 12.48 11.19
C TYR A 686 9.50 11.69 10.11
N MET A 687 8.30 11.19 10.40
CA MET A 687 7.46 10.51 9.41
C MET A 687 7.14 11.41 8.23
N GLY A 688 6.80 12.68 8.47
CA GLY A 688 6.60 13.67 7.40
C GLY A 688 7.87 13.91 6.58
N ARG A 689 9.07 13.91 7.18
CA ARG A 689 10.34 14.00 6.43
C ARG A 689 10.60 12.77 5.56
N LEU A 690 10.21 11.58 6.02
CA LEU A 690 10.32 10.36 5.22
C LEU A 690 9.31 10.37 4.07
N GLU A 691 8.05 10.70 4.34
CA GLU A 691 6.99 10.78 3.32
C GLU A 691 7.32 11.80 2.21
N ASN A 692 7.91 12.94 2.56
CA ASN A 692 8.27 13.99 1.61
C ASN A 692 9.57 13.72 0.81
N SER A 693 10.28 12.61 1.06
CA SER A 693 11.47 12.26 0.28
C SER A 693 11.11 11.69 -1.09
N PHE A 694 12.05 11.62 -2.02
CA PHE A 694 11.87 10.91 -3.30
C PHE A 694 11.77 9.39 -3.11
N ALA A 695 12.62 8.84 -2.24
CA ALA A 695 12.62 7.44 -1.83
C ALA A 695 13.15 7.31 -0.41
N ILE A 696 12.82 6.20 0.24
CA ILE A 696 13.25 5.87 1.59
C ILE A 696 14.05 4.58 1.53
N PHE A 697 15.31 4.63 1.94
CA PHE A 697 16.12 3.46 2.21
C PHE A 697 15.95 3.05 3.66
N ASP A 698 15.85 1.75 3.89
CA ASP A 698 15.85 1.16 5.22
C ASP A 698 16.65 -0.13 5.20
N TYR A 699 17.43 -0.35 6.25
CA TYR A 699 18.35 -1.49 6.36
C TYR A 699 17.68 -2.75 6.94
N SER A 700 16.45 -2.66 7.43
CA SER A 700 15.74 -3.76 8.09
C SER A 700 14.34 -4.00 7.52
N THR A 701 14.05 -5.25 7.18
CA THR A 701 12.70 -5.68 6.73
C THR A 701 11.65 -5.50 7.84
N ARG A 702 12.07 -5.60 9.11
CA ARG A 702 11.22 -5.33 10.29
C ARG A 702 10.86 -3.85 10.39
N ASN A 703 11.82 -2.95 10.17
CA ASN A 703 11.53 -1.53 10.06
C ASN A 703 10.60 -1.23 8.89
N ILE A 704 10.84 -1.81 7.71
CA ILE A 704 9.96 -1.61 6.54
C ILE A 704 8.52 -2.03 6.84
N SER A 705 8.33 -3.15 7.54
CA SER A 705 7.01 -3.60 7.98
C SER A 705 6.33 -2.57 8.89
N PHE A 706 7.08 -2.05 9.87
CA PHE A 706 6.61 -0.99 10.76
C PHE A 706 6.27 0.32 10.00
N LEU A 707 7.11 0.74 9.05
CA LEU A 707 6.87 1.95 8.24
C LEU A 707 5.61 1.82 7.38
N LYS A 708 5.35 0.62 6.82
CA LYS A 708 4.12 0.30 6.10
C LYS A 708 2.89 0.43 7.01
N GLU A 709 2.95 -0.13 8.22
CA GLU A 709 1.88 -0.03 9.22
C GLU A 709 1.61 1.43 9.64
N LYS A 710 2.63 2.29 9.56
CA LYS A 710 2.53 3.74 9.78
C LYS A 710 2.05 4.54 8.56
N GLY A 711 1.63 3.88 7.48
CA GLY A 711 1.01 4.51 6.32
C GLY A 711 1.97 4.91 5.20
N LEU A 712 3.27 4.62 5.31
CA LEU A 712 4.21 4.90 4.22
C LEU A 712 4.06 3.91 3.06
N SER A 713 4.12 4.44 1.83
CA SER A 713 3.96 3.63 0.63
C SER A 713 5.19 2.76 0.37
N LEU A 714 5.00 1.44 0.25
CA LEU A 714 6.07 0.52 -0.18
C LEU A 714 6.61 0.81 -1.59
N LYS A 715 5.90 1.60 -2.41
CA LYS A 715 6.42 2.08 -3.70
C LYS A 715 7.61 3.03 -3.52
N GLN A 716 7.67 3.74 -2.40
CA GLN A 716 8.71 4.71 -2.05
C GLN A 716 9.82 4.11 -1.17
N VAL A 717 9.54 3.03 -0.43
CA VAL A 717 10.49 2.37 0.47
C VAL A 717 11.29 1.31 -0.29
N TYR A 718 12.61 1.29 -0.10
CA TYR A 718 13.56 0.32 -0.68
C TYR A 718 14.40 -0.30 0.44
N TYR A 719 14.51 -1.62 0.41
CA TYR A 719 15.41 -2.33 1.31
C TYR A 719 16.86 -2.12 0.85
N LEU A 720 17.70 -1.62 1.75
CA LEU A 720 19.12 -1.37 1.53
C LEU A 720 19.91 -1.74 2.80
N PRO A 721 20.37 -2.99 2.94
CA PRO A 721 21.21 -3.39 4.06
C PRO A 721 22.59 -2.75 3.97
N VAL A 722 23.24 -2.55 5.12
CA VAL A 722 24.64 -2.12 5.22
C VAL A 722 25.55 -3.31 4.86
N GLY A 723 26.68 -3.07 4.21
CA GLY A 723 27.55 -4.12 3.69
C GLY A 723 29.02 -3.90 4.01
N HIS A 724 29.86 -4.74 3.40
CA HIS A 724 31.32 -4.65 3.50
C HIS A 724 31.86 -3.54 2.60
N LEU A 725 32.75 -2.69 3.11
CA LEU A 725 33.48 -1.69 2.33
C LEU A 725 34.91 -2.17 2.06
N PRO A 726 35.23 -2.62 0.83
CA PRO A 726 36.58 -3.03 0.49
C PRO A 726 37.59 -1.90 0.68
N ASP A 727 38.85 -2.25 0.95
CA ASP A 727 39.98 -1.34 1.09
C ASP A 727 39.90 -0.32 2.26
N LEU A 728 38.87 -0.38 3.11
CA LEU A 728 38.83 0.43 4.34
C LEU A 728 40.01 0.08 5.28
N SER A 729 40.46 -1.17 5.24
CA SER A 729 41.61 -1.68 5.98
C SER A 729 42.98 -1.19 5.47
N ALA A 730 43.04 -0.33 4.44
CA ALA A 730 44.29 0.17 3.87
C ALA A 730 45.06 1.08 4.85
N ASN A 731 45.74 0.43 5.80
CA ASN A 731 46.72 0.94 6.76
C ASN A 731 46.31 2.12 7.66
N PRO A 732 45.21 2.03 8.45
CA PRO A 732 45.06 2.90 9.60
C PRO A 732 46.22 2.63 10.58
N ARG A 733 47.02 3.66 10.89
CA ARG A 733 48.10 3.53 11.87
C ARG A 733 47.48 3.32 13.26
N PRO A 734 47.93 2.32 14.04
CA PRO A 734 47.47 2.15 15.41
C PRO A 734 47.65 3.44 16.22
N ALA A 735 46.70 3.71 17.11
CA ALA A 735 46.79 4.82 18.06
C ALA A 735 48.06 4.69 18.93
N ALA A 736 48.58 5.83 19.41
CA ALA A 736 49.83 5.85 20.18
C ALA A 736 49.78 5.02 21.47
N ASP A 737 48.57 4.79 21.99
CA ASP A 737 48.25 4.02 23.18
C ASP A 737 47.74 2.59 22.86
N ALA A 738 47.99 2.08 21.64
CA ALA A 738 47.53 0.75 21.21
C ALA A 738 47.98 -0.40 22.13
N ASP A 739 49.11 -0.25 22.83
CA ASP A 739 49.59 -1.25 23.79
C ASP A 739 48.79 -1.27 25.11
N GLU A 740 47.90 -0.30 25.38
CA GLU A 740 47.14 -0.18 26.63
C GLU A 740 45.86 -1.02 26.65
N TYR A 741 45.39 -1.52 25.50
CA TYR A 741 44.15 -2.27 25.38
C TYR A 741 44.28 -3.45 24.40
N ASP A 742 43.49 -4.48 24.62
CA ASP A 742 43.37 -5.64 23.73
C ASP A 742 42.02 -5.69 23.03
N VAL A 743 40.97 -5.20 23.72
CA VAL A 743 39.58 -5.26 23.29
C VAL A 743 39.02 -3.85 23.20
N VAL A 744 38.21 -3.57 22.17
CA VAL A 744 37.49 -2.29 22.05
C VAL A 744 35.98 -2.51 22.05
N PHE A 745 35.28 -1.64 22.77
CA PHE A 745 33.86 -1.35 22.59
C PHE A 745 33.72 0.12 22.20
N TYR A 746 32.92 0.45 21.19
CA TYR A 746 32.64 1.83 20.82
C TYR A 746 31.14 2.08 20.61
N GLY A 747 30.64 3.15 21.24
CA GLY A 747 29.23 3.52 21.28
C GLY A 747 28.85 4.11 22.64
N ASP A 748 27.57 4.43 22.83
CA ASP A 748 27.07 4.91 24.11
C ASP A 748 27.11 3.77 25.17
N ALA A 749 27.95 3.96 26.19
CA ALA A 749 28.12 3.04 27.32
C ALA A 749 27.31 3.46 28.56
N SER A 750 26.41 4.46 28.46
CA SER A 750 25.69 5.03 29.60
C SER A 750 24.65 4.09 30.20
N ASN A 751 24.05 3.20 29.39
CA ASN A 751 22.99 2.30 29.82
C ASN A 751 23.49 1.20 30.77
N GLU A 752 22.66 0.84 31.75
CA GLU A 752 22.93 -0.19 32.75
C GLU A 752 23.37 -1.54 32.17
N ARG A 753 22.71 -1.99 31.10
CA ARG A 753 23.01 -3.25 30.44
C ARG A 753 24.43 -3.29 29.89
N ARG A 754 24.79 -2.32 29.04
CA ARG A 754 26.15 -2.20 28.48
C ARG A 754 27.19 -2.05 29.59
N ARG A 755 26.88 -1.30 30.65
CA ARG A 755 27.78 -1.18 31.82
C ARG A 755 28.03 -2.53 32.49
N ALA A 756 27.02 -3.39 32.64
CA ALA A 756 27.20 -4.72 33.22
C ALA A 756 28.18 -5.58 32.41
N TYR A 757 27.97 -5.67 31.08
CA TYR A 757 28.91 -6.37 30.18
C TYR A 757 30.34 -5.84 30.30
N LEU A 758 30.50 -4.52 30.21
CA LEU A 758 31.81 -3.87 30.22
C LEU A 758 32.50 -4.01 31.59
N GLN A 759 31.76 -3.98 32.70
CA GLN A 759 32.30 -4.20 34.03
C GLN A 759 32.79 -5.63 34.22
N GLU A 760 32.05 -6.62 33.73
CA GLU A 760 32.50 -8.02 33.79
C GLU A 760 33.71 -8.26 32.89
N LEU A 761 33.70 -7.77 31.64
CA LEU A 761 34.84 -7.91 30.71
C LEU A 761 36.13 -7.28 31.27
N ARG A 762 36.04 -6.10 31.91
CA ARG A 762 37.20 -5.43 32.54
C ARG A 762 37.93 -6.27 33.57
N LYS A 763 37.28 -7.27 34.18
CA LYS A 763 37.94 -8.16 35.15
C LYS A 763 38.91 -9.14 34.49
N TYR A 764 38.77 -9.38 33.18
CA TYR A 764 39.48 -10.43 32.46
C TYR A 764 40.31 -9.93 31.27
N CYS A 765 40.06 -8.72 30.77
CA CYS A 765 40.83 -8.14 29.67
C CYS A 765 41.00 -6.62 29.78
N ARG A 766 41.98 -6.08 29.05
CA ARG A 766 42.17 -4.63 28.91
C ARG A 766 41.24 -4.10 27.83
N ILE A 767 40.09 -3.56 28.25
CA ILE A 767 39.07 -3.06 27.35
C ILE A 767 39.08 -1.53 27.30
N ARG A 768 39.15 -0.98 26.09
CA ARG A 768 38.96 0.45 25.82
C ARG A 768 37.50 0.69 25.43
N VAL A 769 36.87 1.63 26.11
CA VAL A 769 35.50 2.09 25.84
C VAL A 769 35.59 3.46 25.18
N VAL A 770 35.02 3.58 23.99
CA VAL A 770 35.08 4.79 23.17
C VAL A 770 33.66 5.31 22.91
N SER A 771 33.47 6.61 22.98
CA SER A 771 32.18 7.26 22.68
C SER A 771 32.45 8.58 21.94
N GLU A 772 31.60 8.94 20.98
CA GLU A 772 31.71 10.16 20.17
C GLU A 772 33.04 10.32 19.39
N VAL A 773 33.64 9.21 18.97
CA VAL A 773 34.83 9.19 18.10
C VAL A 773 34.49 8.45 16.81
N PHE A 774 34.83 9.06 15.67
CA PHE A 774 34.41 8.61 14.34
C PHE A 774 35.54 8.74 13.31
N GLY A 775 35.41 8.08 12.17
CA GLY A 775 36.34 8.18 11.04
C GLY A 775 37.77 7.76 11.40
N GLU A 776 38.77 8.47 10.87
CA GLU A 776 40.19 8.10 10.98
C GLU A 776 40.67 7.91 12.43
N GLU A 777 40.17 8.70 13.39
CA GLU A 777 40.53 8.55 14.80
C GLU A 777 40.01 7.22 15.37
N LEU A 778 38.75 6.88 15.07
CA LEU A 778 38.18 5.58 15.44
C LEU A 778 38.95 4.43 14.78
N TYR A 779 39.30 4.58 13.50
CA TYR A 779 40.05 3.57 12.75
C TYR A 779 41.44 3.34 13.32
N SER A 780 42.14 4.39 13.75
CA SER A 780 43.41 4.26 14.48
C SER A 780 43.27 3.52 15.80
N ILE A 781 42.18 3.75 16.55
CA ILE A 781 41.92 3.02 17.79
C ILE A 781 41.64 1.54 17.50
N LEU A 782 40.75 1.25 16.54
CA LEU A 782 40.39 -0.10 16.16
C LEU A 782 41.59 -0.87 15.58
N ALA A 783 42.47 -0.20 14.83
CA ALA A 783 43.71 -0.78 14.31
C ALA A 783 44.59 -1.41 15.41
N GLY A 784 44.66 -0.78 16.59
CA GLY A 784 45.37 -1.32 17.76
C GLY A 784 44.65 -2.45 18.50
N ALA A 785 43.35 -2.64 18.28
CA ALA A 785 42.57 -3.68 18.95
C ALA A 785 42.85 -5.08 18.36
N LYS A 786 42.90 -6.10 19.23
CA LYS A 786 42.96 -7.52 18.84
C LYS A 786 41.59 -8.06 18.44
N LEU A 787 40.53 -7.61 19.12
CA LEU A 787 39.14 -7.91 18.78
C LEU A 787 38.21 -6.79 19.26
N VAL A 788 37.02 -6.74 18.68
CA VAL A 788 35.96 -5.78 19.03
C VAL A 788 34.79 -6.53 19.64
N VAL A 789 34.17 -5.97 20.68
CA VAL A 789 32.91 -6.48 21.22
C VAL A 789 31.74 -5.63 20.74
N ASN A 790 30.73 -6.27 20.17
CA ASN A 790 29.47 -5.65 19.79
C ASN A 790 28.40 -5.97 20.84
N ILE A 791 27.84 -4.94 21.46
CA ILE A 791 26.85 -5.06 22.54
C ILE A 791 25.70 -4.09 22.24
N HIS A 792 24.50 -4.61 22.06
CA HIS A 792 23.31 -3.84 21.74
C HIS A 792 22.88 -2.97 22.93
N TYR A 793 22.20 -1.85 22.64
CA TYR A 793 21.68 -0.97 23.68
C TYR A 793 20.49 -1.61 24.43
N TYR A 794 19.69 -2.41 23.72
CA TYR A 794 18.55 -3.17 24.25
C TYR A 794 18.76 -4.67 24.01
N ALA A 795 18.23 -5.51 24.89
CA ALA A 795 18.22 -6.97 24.68
C ALA A 795 17.42 -7.35 23.41
N GLY A 796 16.31 -6.66 23.15
CA GLY A 796 15.45 -6.87 21.98
C GLY A 796 15.83 -6.06 20.73
N ALA A 797 17.07 -5.59 20.60
CA ALA A 797 17.48 -4.74 19.49
C ALA A 797 17.54 -5.49 18.15
N LEU A 798 17.54 -4.72 17.06
CA LEU A 798 17.97 -5.20 15.74
C LEU A 798 19.50 -5.25 15.69
N MET A 799 20.07 -6.12 14.86
CA MET A 799 21.52 -6.26 14.70
C MET A 799 22.13 -4.90 14.35
N GLU A 800 23.17 -4.52 15.08
CA GLU A 800 23.92 -3.28 14.83
C GLU A 800 24.89 -3.47 13.65
N THR A 801 24.34 -3.71 12.46
CA THR A 801 25.08 -4.08 11.25
C THR A 801 26.12 -3.04 10.83
N THR A 802 25.86 -1.75 11.06
CA THR A 802 26.87 -0.70 10.81
C THR A 802 28.16 -0.94 11.60
N ARG A 803 28.07 -1.25 12.90
CA ARG A 803 29.26 -1.53 13.74
C ARG A 803 29.98 -2.78 13.25
N VAL A 804 29.20 -3.84 13.01
CA VAL A 804 29.74 -5.15 12.62
C VAL A 804 30.48 -5.05 11.29
N TRP A 805 29.85 -4.49 10.26
CA TRP A 805 30.46 -4.36 8.94
C TRP A 805 31.62 -3.38 8.91
N GLU A 806 31.57 -2.27 9.67
CA GLU A 806 32.70 -1.36 9.80
C GLU A 806 33.92 -2.07 10.39
N CYS A 807 33.72 -2.90 11.42
CA CYS A 807 34.81 -3.69 12.01
C CYS A 807 35.34 -4.79 11.08
N LEU A 808 34.46 -5.54 10.42
CA LEU A 808 34.85 -6.58 9.47
C LEU A 808 35.64 -5.96 8.29
N SER A 809 35.23 -4.78 7.83
CA SER A 809 35.92 -4.03 6.77
C SER A 809 37.31 -3.51 7.17
N LEU A 810 37.58 -3.41 8.47
CA LEU A 810 38.89 -3.09 9.04
C LEU A 810 39.73 -4.34 9.37
N GLY A 811 39.28 -5.54 8.96
CA GLY A 811 39.96 -6.80 9.26
C GLY A 811 39.92 -7.17 10.74
N LYS A 812 38.88 -6.75 11.48
CA LYS A 812 38.76 -7.02 12.92
C LYS A 812 37.87 -8.22 13.20
N LEU A 813 38.31 -9.03 14.15
CA LEU A 813 37.47 -10.08 14.74
C LEU A 813 36.43 -9.42 15.64
N VAL A 814 35.16 -9.78 15.45
CA VAL A 814 34.03 -9.29 16.24
C VAL A 814 33.45 -10.42 17.08
N VAL A 815 33.33 -10.18 18.39
CA VAL A 815 32.49 -10.99 19.29
C VAL A 815 31.22 -10.21 19.55
N SER A 816 30.08 -10.75 19.17
CA SER A 816 28.79 -10.07 19.26
C SER A 816 27.81 -10.90 20.06
N GLU A 817 26.89 -10.26 20.78
CA GLU A 817 25.64 -10.93 21.09
C GLU A 817 24.75 -11.06 19.84
N ARG A 818 23.83 -12.02 19.85
CA ARG A 818 22.76 -12.16 18.85
C ARG A 818 21.76 -11.00 18.96
N SER A 819 20.93 -10.83 17.93
CA SER A 819 19.83 -9.87 17.90
C SER A 819 18.49 -10.57 17.68
N THR A 820 17.39 -9.81 17.69
CA THR A 820 16.05 -10.39 17.49
C THR A 820 15.74 -10.75 16.04
N ASP A 821 16.54 -10.25 15.09
CA ASP A 821 16.37 -10.37 13.64
C ASP A 821 17.47 -11.23 12.99
N MET A 822 18.08 -12.15 13.75
CA MET A 822 19.18 -13.00 13.26
C MET A 822 18.83 -13.81 12.01
N GLU A 823 17.55 -14.10 11.76
CA GLU A 823 17.09 -14.75 10.55
C GLU A 823 17.41 -13.98 9.26
N ASP A 824 17.58 -12.65 9.34
CA ASP A 824 17.92 -11.79 8.20
C ASP A 824 19.43 -11.61 7.97
N HIS A 825 20.27 -12.09 8.91
CA HIS A 825 21.72 -11.85 8.96
C HIS A 825 22.56 -13.14 8.91
N GLY A 826 22.05 -14.17 8.23
CA GLY A 826 22.74 -15.46 8.08
C GLY A 826 24.14 -15.34 7.47
N GLU A 827 24.42 -14.30 6.69
CA GLU A 827 25.74 -14.01 6.12
C GLU A 827 26.82 -13.67 7.16
N LEU A 828 26.41 -13.26 8.37
CA LEU A 828 27.35 -12.97 9.46
C LEU A 828 27.78 -14.25 10.19
N GLU A 829 27.04 -15.35 10.01
CA GLU A 829 27.39 -16.64 10.59
C GLU A 829 28.74 -17.11 10.03
N GLY A 830 29.67 -17.41 10.94
CA GLY A 830 31.05 -17.77 10.59
C GLY A 830 32.00 -16.59 10.41
N LEU A 831 31.51 -15.36 10.21
CA LEU A 831 32.33 -14.14 10.23
C LEU A 831 32.42 -13.53 11.63
N VAL A 832 31.32 -13.58 12.37
CA VAL A 832 31.19 -13.04 13.73
C VAL A 832 31.07 -14.20 14.72
N ASP A 833 31.70 -14.05 15.89
CA ASP A 833 31.55 -15.01 16.98
C ASP A 833 30.40 -14.59 17.89
N PHE A 834 29.27 -15.30 17.75
CA PHE A 834 28.02 -14.96 18.44
C PHE A 834 27.90 -15.61 19.81
N VAL A 835 27.25 -14.88 20.73
CA VAL A 835 26.72 -15.40 21.99
C VAL A 835 25.23 -15.06 22.13
N GLU A 836 24.52 -15.80 22.97
CA GLU A 836 23.10 -15.52 23.21
C GLU A 836 22.88 -14.17 23.90
N ILE A 837 21.69 -13.60 23.70
CA ILE A 837 21.26 -12.34 24.29
C ILE A 837 21.35 -12.44 25.82
N ASP A 838 21.92 -11.41 26.45
CA ASP A 838 22.12 -11.31 27.91
C ASP A 838 23.09 -12.36 28.52
N ASP A 839 23.76 -13.22 27.73
CA ASP A 839 24.77 -14.17 28.23
C ASP A 839 26.17 -13.52 28.37
N ILE A 840 26.31 -12.66 29.39
CA ILE A 840 27.58 -12.03 29.77
C ILE A 840 28.68 -13.09 30.02
N PRO A 841 28.45 -14.19 30.77
CA PRO A 841 29.46 -15.23 30.96
C PRO A 841 29.96 -15.84 29.66
N ALA A 842 29.11 -16.11 28.66
CA ALA A 842 29.54 -16.60 27.36
C ALA A 842 30.41 -15.58 26.64
N MET A 843 30.02 -14.30 26.64
CA MET A 843 30.83 -13.25 26.01
C MET A 843 32.22 -13.19 26.62
N VAL A 844 32.33 -13.23 27.95
CA VAL A 844 33.61 -13.30 28.65
C VAL A 844 34.41 -14.53 28.22
N ARG A 845 33.79 -15.72 28.16
CA ARG A 845 34.46 -16.96 27.71
C ARG A 845 35.02 -16.83 26.28
N ARG A 846 34.23 -16.32 25.35
CA ARG A 846 34.63 -16.16 23.93
C ARG A 846 35.73 -15.10 23.76
N VAL A 847 35.60 -13.95 24.42
CA VAL A 847 36.65 -12.91 24.43
C VAL A 847 37.96 -13.47 24.98
N ARG A 848 37.92 -14.17 26.11
CA ARG A 848 39.12 -14.80 26.69
C ARG A 848 39.73 -15.84 25.76
N TYR A 849 38.92 -16.70 25.17
CA TYR A 849 39.38 -17.69 24.20
C TYR A 849 40.22 -17.05 23.10
N TRP A 850 39.72 -15.99 22.43
CA TRP A 850 40.46 -15.33 21.36
C TRP A 850 41.68 -14.52 21.82
N LEU A 851 41.72 -14.07 23.07
CA LEU A 851 42.91 -13.43 23.64
C LEU A 851 44.00 -14.45 23.96
N GLU A 852 43.63 -15.62 24.46
CA GLU A 852 44.52 -16.72 24.84
C GLU A 852 45.02 -17.52 23.61
N HIS A 853 44.25 -17.56 22.52
CA HIS A 853 44.53 -18.33 21.29
C HIS A 853 44.87 -17.41 20.11
N GLY A 854 46.06 -16.81 20.15
CA GLY A 854 46.49 -15.80 19.17
C GLY A 854 46.59 -16.31 17.73
N SER A 855 47.12 -17.52 17.53
CA SER A 855 47.30 -18.12 16.20
C SER A 855 45.95 -18.40 15.54
N GLU A 856 45.01 -18.96 16.29
CA GLU A 856 43.65 -19.26 15.85
C GLU A 856 42.87 -17.98 15.55
N ARG A 857 43.07 -16.92 16.35
CA ARG A 857 42.49 -15.60 16.09
C ARG A 857 42.97 -15.04 14.76
N GLU A 858 44.27 -15.06 14.51
CA GLU A 858 44.85 -14.58 13.25
C GLU A 858 44.42 -15.43 12.05
N GLU A 859 44.26 -16.74 12.24
CA GLU A 859 43.70 -17.64 11.23
C GLU A 859 42.24 -17.30 10.92
N ARG A 860 41.42 -17.05 11.94
CA ARG A 860 40.03 -16.61 11.76
C ARG A 860 39.96 -15.27 11.01
N VAL A 861 40.80 -14.29 11.35
CA VAL A 861 40.83 -13.00 10.64
C VAL A 861 41.20 -13.20 9.17
N ARG A 862 42.24 -13.98 8.87
CA ARG A 862 42.61 -14.30 7.48
C ARG A 862 41.50 -15.04 6.73
N ALA A 863 40.80 -15.96 7.41
CA ALA A 863 39.67 -16.68 6.83
C ALA A 863 38.50 -15.72 6.52
N ASN A 864 38.20 -14.78 7.42
CA ASN A 864 37.19 -13.75 7.20
C ASN A 864 37.57 -12.84 6.02
N GLU A 865 38.80 -12.34 5.96
CA GLU A 865 39.29 -11.51 4.85
C GLU A 865 39.20 -12.25 3.51
N ALA A 866 39.57 -13.54 3.47
CA ALA A 866 39.44 -14.37 2.29
C ALA A 866 37.97 -14.58 1.89
N ALA A 867 37.07 -14.82 2.85
CA ALA A 867 35.64 -14.95 2.59
C ALA A 867 35.03 -13.65 2.06
N LEU A 868 35.48 -12.49 2.55
CA LEU A 868 35.00 -11.18 2.15
C LEU A 868 35.51 -10.73 0.77
N ALA A 869 36.67 -11.23 0.31
CA ALA A 869 37.24 -10.88 -1.00
C ALA A 869 36.32 -11.28 -2.17
N ASP A 870 35.66 -12.44 -2.07
CA ASP A 870 34.72 -12.97 -3.08
C ASP A 870 33.24 -12.84 -2.64
N TYR A 871 32.98 -12.05 -1.59
CA TYR A 871 31.66 -11.94 -0.98
C TYR A 871 30.66 -11.21 -1.89
N PHE A 872 29.44 -11.75 -1.96
CA PHE A 872 28.30 -11.08 -2.57
C PHE A 872 27.85 -9.92 -1.66
N ASN A 873 28.35 -8.72 -1.96
CA ASN A 873 28.00 -7.53 -1.19
C ASN A 873 26.53 -7.14 -1.39
N ARG A 874 25.70 -7.41 -0.37
CA ARG A 874 24.26 -7.09 -0.39
C ARG A 874 23.99 -5.59 -0.52
N PHE A 875 24.82 -4.73 0.10
CA PHE A 875 24.68 -3.28 -0.06
C PHE A 875 24.77 -2.88 -1.53
N ASP A 876 25.83 -3.33 -2.22
CA ASP A 876 26.03 -3.04 -3.64
C ASP A 876 24.83 -3.50 -4.46
N TYR A 877 24.35 -4.73 -4.24
CA TYR A 877 23.20 -5.26 -4.96
C TYR A 877 21.96 -4.39 -4.80
N PHE A 878 21.58 -4.07 -3.57
CA PHE A 878 20.36 -3.32 -3.31
C PHE A 878 20.48 -1.84 -3.70
N PHE A 879 21.68 -1.25 -3.60
CA PHE A 879 21.93 0.10 -4.05
C PHE A 879 21.88 0.20 -5.58
N TYR A 880 22.57 -0.69 -6.31
CA TYR A 880 22.48 -0.74 -7.77
C TYR A 880 21.08 -1.13 -8.25
N ARG A 881 20.36 -1.97 -7.51
CA ARG A 881 18.94 -2.26 -7.77
C ARG A 881 18.08 -1.00 -7.70
N PHE A 882 18.32 -0.09 -6.76
CA PHE A 882 17.66 1.22 -6.71
C PHE A 882 18.08 2.12 -7.89
N LEU A 883 19.38 2.18 -8.22
CA LEU A 883 19.87 2.96 -9.36
C LEU A 883 19.26 2.46 -10.68
N LEU A 884 19.13 1.15 -10.85
CA LEU A 884 18.47 0.54 -12.01
C LEU A 884 16.97 0.86 -12.02
N ALA A 885 16.31 0.79 -10.85
CA ALA A 885 14.88 1.08 -10.71
C ALA A 885 14.50 2.53 -11.05
N THR A 886 15.49 3.43 -11.02
CA THR A 886 15.36 4.87 -11.26
C THR A 886 16.01 5.34 -12.57
N ASP A 887 16.37 4.41 -13.46
CA ASP A 887 17.04 4.66 -14.75
C ASP A 887 18.42 5.39 -14.63
N ASN A 888 19.11 5.28 -13.49
CA ASN A 888 20.43 5.90 -13.28
C ASN A 888 21.61 5.03 -13.78
N ILE A 889 21.36 3.72 -13.97
CA ILE A 889 22.29 2.77 -14.59
C ILE A 889 21.53 1.84 -15.55
N SER A 890 22.24 1.24 -16.50
CA SER A 890 21.69 0.18 -17.37
C SER A 890 21.72 -1.20 -16.71
N PHE A 891 20.99 -2.16 -17.29
CA PHE A 891 21.05 -3.55 -16.83
C PHE A 891 22.48 -4.12 -16.95
N ASP A 892 23.22 -3.78 -18.02
CA ASP A 892 24.61 -4.23 -18.20
C ASP A 892 25.56 -3.67 -17.14
N GLU A 893 25.37 -2.41 -16.72
CA GLU A 893 26.11 -1.82 -15.61
C GLU A 893 25.78 -2.54 -14.29
N PHE A 894 24.49 -2.77 -14.00
CA PHE A 894 24.05 -3.55 -12.84
C PHE A 894 24.68 -4.96 -12.83
N TRP A 895 24.61 -5.67 -13.96
CA TRP A 895 25.16 -7.01 -14.11
C TRP A 895 26.67 -7.04 -13.86
N ARG A 896 27.41 -6.11 -14.48
CA ARG A 896 28.87 -6.03 -14.36
C ARG A 896 29.33 -5.70 -12.94
N GLU A 897 28.66 -4.81 -12.23
CA GLU A 897 29.13 -4.39 -10.91
C GLU A 897 28.72 -5.34 -9.77
N SER A 898 27.49 -5.89 -9.83
CA SER A 898 26.93 -6.69 -8.72
C SER A 898 26.13 -7.91 -9.16
N GLY A 899 25.33 -7.83 -10.23
CA GLY A 899 24.38 -8.90 -10.60
C GLY A 899 25.03 -10.28 -10.79
N HIS A 900 26.15 -10.38 -11.52
CA HIS A 900 26.82 -11.67 -11.76
C HIS A 900 27.37 -12.36 -10.50
N LYS A 901 27.48 -11.64 -9.37
CA LYS A 901 28.05 -12.17 -8.13
C LYS A 901 27.04 -12.97 -7.31
N TYR A 902 25.74 -12.86 -7.60
CA TYR A 902 24.71 -13.60 -6.89
C TYR A 902 24.81 -15.10 -7.24
N ARG A 903 24.83 -15.96 -6.22
CA ARG A 903 24.86 -17.42 -6.42
C ARG A 903 23.47 -17.99 -6.19
N LEU A 904 22.99 -18.80 -7.13
CA LEU A 904 21.72 -19.50 -6.96
C LEU A 904 21.90 -20.65 -5.97
N GLU A 905 21.08 -20.67 -4.92
CA GLU A 905 21.08 -21.74 -3.90
C GLU A 905 20.33 -23.00 -4.38
N SER A 906 19.42 -22.83 -5.35
CA SER A 906 18.63 -23.91 -5.94
C SER A 906 18.25 -23.59 -7.38
N ASP A 907 17.73 -24.60 -8.09
CA ASP A 907 17.09 -24.46 -9.40
C ASP A 907 15.58 -24.16 -9.30
N ARG A 908 15.06 -23.94 -8.08
CA ARG A 908 13.66 -23.59 -7.79
C ARG A 908 13.60 -22.22 -7.14
N LEU A 909 13.24 -21.20 -7.91
CA LEU A 909 13.27 -19.81 -7.49
C LEU A 909 11.85 -19.27 -7.30
N CYS A 910 11.64 -18.49 -6.25
CA CYS A 910 10.42 -17.73 -6.03
C CYS A 910 10.73 -16.23 -6.15
N LEU A 911 10.19 -15.56 -7.16
CA LEU A 911 10.36 -14.12 -7.36
C LEU A 911 9.62 -13.36 -6.25
N ASN A 912 10.37 -12.65 -5.42
CA ASN A 912 9.81 -11.89 -4.31
C ASN A 912 10.52 -10.53 -4.16
N LEU A 913 9.80 -9.54 -3.62
CA LEU A 913 10.38 -8.26 -3.23
C LEU A 913 10.55 -8.23 -1.71
N PRO A 914 11.78 -8.06 -1.17
CA PRO A 914 12.02 -8.05 0.28
C PRO A 914 11.21 -6.99 1.04
N GLU A 915 10.78 -5.93 0.35
CA GLU A 915 9.94 -4.87 0.93
C GLU A 915 8.49 -5.31 1.20
N TYR A 916 8.04 -6.42 0.61
CA TYR A 916 6.70 -6.99 0.79
C TYR A 916 6.74 -8.17 1.76
N THR A 917 7.14 -7.88 3.01
CA THR A 917 7.38 -8.89 4.07
C THR A 917 6.17 -9.81 4.35
N ASP A 918 4.95 -9.30 4.21
CA ASP A 918 3.74 -10.12 4.34
C ASP A 918 3.66 -11.22 3.29
N ARG A 919 4.04 -10.94 2.04
CA ARG A 919 4.07 -11.91 0.95
C ARG A 919 5.17 -12.93 1.16
N SER A 920 6.34 -12.49 1.62
CA SER A 920 7.46 -13.38 1.95
C SER A 920 7.07 -14.36 3.07
N ARG A 921 6.42 -13.87 4.14
CA ARG A 921 5.92 -14.71 5.24
C ARG A 921 4.82 -15.67 4.79
N ASP A 922 3.90 -15.20 3.95
CA ASP A 922 2.83 -16.02 3.40
C ASP A 922 3.38 -17.16 2.53
N PHE A 923 4.27 -16.84 1.59
CA PHE A 923 4.95 -17.85 0.78
C PHE A 923 5.77 -18.84 1.61
N ALA A 924 6.49 -18.37 2.63
CA ALA A 924 7.30 -19.24 3.50
C ALA A 924 6.46 -20.28 4.25
N ARG A 925 5.18 -20.00 4.55
CA ARG A 925 4.27 -20.97 5.17
C ARG A 925 3.90 -22.11 4.23
N ASP A 926 3.79 -21.83 2.94
CA ASP A 926 3.35 -22.79 1.93
C ASP A 926 4.53 -23.50 1.26
N ASN A 927 5.72 -22.92 1.35
CA ASN A 927 6.93 -23.42 0.72
C ASN A 927 7.51 -24.62 1.48
N HIS A 928 6.97 -25.80 1.19
CA HIS A 928 7.53 -27.09 1.61
C HIS A 928 8.29 -27.78 0.47
N TYR A 929 8.49 -27.08 -0.67
CA TYR A 929 8.90 -27.68 -1.94
C TYR A 929 10.30 -27.27 -2.41
N GLY A 930 11.08 -26.64 -1.51
CA GLY A 930 12.47 -26.27 -1.76
C GLY A 930 12.67 -25.05 -2.65
N PHE A 931 11.69 -24.15 -2.75
CA PHE A 931 11.88 -22.88 -3.45
C PHE A 931 12.74 -21.92 -2.62
N THR A 932 13.71 -21.26 -3.24
CA THR A 932 14.47 -20.16 -2.63
C THR A 932 13.82 -18.83 -2.98
N LEU A 933 13.57 -17.98 -1.98
CA LEU A 933 13.12 -16.60 -2.21
C LEU A 933 14.22 -15.80 -2.91
N PHE A 934 13.96 -15.37 -4.13
CA PHE A 934 14.87 -14.59 -4.96
C PHE A 934 14.52 -13.10 -4.86
N PRO A 935 15.45 -12.23 -4.45
CA PRO A 935 15.18 -10.80 -4.28
C PRO A 935 15.08 -10.10 -5.64
N GLY A 936 13.88 -10.01 -6.19
CA GLY A 936 13.61 -9.46 -7.52
C GLY A 936 14.05 -8.01 -7.72
N LEU A 937 14.39 -7.66 -8.96
CA LEU A 937 14.70 -6.29 -9.38
C LEU A 937 13.45 -5.41 -9.37
N ARG A 938 13.64 -4.11 -9.18
CA ARG A 938 12.56 -3.11 -9.12
C ARG A 938 12.64 -2.11 -10.25
N HIS A 939 11.50 -1.47 -10.50
CA HIS A 939 11.41 -0.29 -11.34
C HIS A 939 10.19 0.53 -10.93
N SER A 940 10.22 1.85 -11.21
CA SER A 940 9.03 2.72 -11.08
C SER A 940 7.81 2.25 -11.89
N LYS A 941 8.04 1.38 -12.88
CA LYS A 941 7.05 0.64 -13.66
C LYS A 941 7.16 -0.84 -13.29
N GLY A 942 6.22 -1.36 -12.49
CA GLY A 942 6.31 -2.70 -11.89
C GLY A 942 6.60 -3.82 -12.90
N TRP A 943 5.97 -3.77 -14.08
CA TRP A 943 6.14 -4.82 -15.11
C TRP A 943 7.57 -4.89 -15.66
N LEU A 944 8.28 -3.76 -15.69
CA LEU A 944 9.66 -3.72 -16.13
C LEU A 944 10.60 -4.32 -15.07
N GLY A 945 10.32 -4.06 -13.79
CA GLY A 945 11.01 -4.71 -12.68
C GLY A 945 10.84 -6.23 -12.71
N CYS A 946 9.60 -6.70 -12.95
CA CYS A 946 9.31 -8.12 -13.15
C CYS A 946 10.09 -8.71 -14.33
N ALA A 947 10.00 -8.12 -15.53
CA ALA A 947 10.69 -8.63 -16.71
C ALA A 947 12.23 -8.62 -16.57
N MET A 948 12.81 -7.57 -15.98
CA MET A 948 14.23 -7.54 -15.63
C MET A 948 14.60 -8.64 -14.64
N SER A 949 13.73 -8.97 -13.69
CA SER A 949 13.96 -10.06 -12.74
C SER A 949 14.01 -11.42 -13.42
N TYR A 950 13.12 -11.69 -14.39
CA TYR A 950 13.19 -12.91 -15.22
C TYR A 950 14.47 -12.95 -16.05
N LYS A 951 14.84 -11.84 -16.72
CA LYS A 951 16.12 -11.74 -17.42
C LYS A 951 17.29 -12.07 -16.49
N TYR A 952 17.29 -11.52 -15.29
CA TYR A 952 18.35 -11.72 -14.31
C TYR A 952 18.44 -13.18 -13.81
N MET A 953 17.33 -13.78 -13.36
CA MET A 953 17.30 -15.18 -12.91
C MET A 953 17.75 -16.15 -14.01
N ILE A 954 17.35 -15.92 -15.26
CA ILE A 954 17.75 -16.75 -16.39
C ILE A 954 19.22 -16.55 -16.77
N MET A 955 19.75 -15.33 -16.66
CA MET A 955 21.19 -15.08 -16.85
C MET A 955 22.03 -15.84 -15.81
N LEU A 956 21.61 -15.82 -14.53
CA LEU A 956 22.26 -16.60 -13.47
C LEU A 956 22.16 -18.10 -13.72
N ALA A 957 20.98 -18.60 -14.10
CA ALA A 957 20.78 -20.02 -14.43
C ALA A 957 21.68 -20.46 -15.60
N ARG A 958 21.86 -19.60 -16.61
CA ARG A 958 22.77 -19.85 -17.74
C ARG A 958 24.24 -19.86 -17.29
N GLU A 959 24.64 -18.93 -16.44
CA GLU A 959 26.01 -18.85 -15.91
C GLU A 959 26.38 -20.07 -15.05
N HIS A 960 25.41 -20.57 -14.28
CA HIS A 960 25.58 -21.78 -13.45
C HIS A 960 25.41 -23.08 -14.24
N GLY A 961 25.05 -23.02 -15.53
CA GLY A 961 24.90 -24.19 -16.40
C GLY A 961 23.72 -25.10 -16.01
N LEU A 962 22.62 -24.54 -15.50
CA LEU A 962 21.46 -25.33 -15.11
C LEU A 962 20.75 -25.94 -16.33
N ASP A 963 20.42 -27.24 -16.24
CA ASP A 963 19.70 -27.98 -17.28
C ASP A 963 18.21 -27.59 -17.38
N ARG A 964 17.67 -26.97 -16.34
CA ARG A 964 16.36 -26.30 -16.28
C ARG A 964 16.31 -25.41 -15.04
N VAL A 965 15.38 -24.47 -15.00
CA VAL A 965 15.07 -23.69 -13.79
C VAL A 965 13.56 -23.55 -13.64
N THR A 966 13.06 -23.76 -12.42
CA THR A 966 11.66 -23.55 -12.06
C THR A 966 11.54 -22.20 -11.37
N ILE A 967 10.66 -21.34 -11.86
CA ILE A 967 10.43 -20.02 -11.30
C ILE A 967 8.95 -19.87 -11.00
N CYS A 968 8.60 -19.51 -9.76
CA CYS A 968 7.26 -19.07 -9.38
C CYS A 968 7.26 -17.63 -8.86
N GLU A 969 6.07 -17.05 -8.77
CA GLU A 969 5.80 -15.80 -8.05
C GLU A 969 5.35 -16.12 -6.62
N ASP A 970 5.48 -15.16 -5.71
CA ASP A 970 5.17 -15.32 -4.27
C ASP A 970 3.66 -15.43 -3.94
N ASP A 971 2.79 -15.24 -4.93
CA ASP A 971 1.33 -15.47 -4.87
C ASP A 971 0.86 -16.74 -5.60
N VAL A 972 1.78 -17.68 -5.89
CA VAL A 972 1.42 -19.02 -6.36
C VAL A 972 0.63 -19.78 -5.30
N GLU A 973 -0.38 -20.54 -5.73
CA GLU A 973 -1.12 -21.47 -4.88
C GLU A 973 -0.79 -22.91 -5.29
N PHE A 974 -0.17 -23.67 -4.38
CA PHE A 974 0.23 -25.06 -4.64
C PHE A 974 -0.91 -26.04 -4.33
N PRO A 975 -1.21 -27.02 -5.20
CA PRO A 975 -2.20 -28.05 -4.91
C PRO A 975 -1.69 -29.07 -3.88
N ALA A 976 -2.60 -29.81 -3.25
CA ALA A 976 -2.24 -30.81 -2.24
C ALA A 976 -1.33 -31.95 -2.77
N ASP A 977 -1.41 -32.26 -4.06
CA ASP A 977 -0.62 -33.28 -4.74
C ASP A 977 0.60 -32.71 -5.50
N PHE A 978 1.04 -31.48 -5.18
CA PHE A 978 2.05 -30.75 -5.95
C PHE A 978 3.38 -31.50 -6.12
N GLU A 979 3.86 -32.20 -5.09
CA GLU A 979 5.12 -32.94 -5.15
C GLU A 979 5.05 -34.14 -6.11
N GLU A 980 3.97 -34.93 -6.03
CA GLU A 980 3.68 -36.02 -6.96
C GLU A 980 3.49 -35.48 -8.40
N ALA A 981 2.80 -34.35 -8.54
CA ALA A 981 2.61 -33.67 -9.80
C ALA A 981 3.94 -33.24 -10.43
N CYS A 982 4.83 -32.62 -9.64
CA CYS A 982 6.16 -32.21 -10.10
C CYS A 982 7.00 -33.42 -10.52
N ALA A 983 6.99 -34.51 -9.76
CA ALA A 983 7.72 -35.72 -10.13
C ALA A 983 7.26 -36.30 -11.48
N SER A 984 5.94 -36.32 -11.72
CA SER A 984 5.37 -36.78 -13.00
C SER A 984 5.71 -35.82 -14.16
N ILE A 985 5.66 -34.51 -13.92
CA ILE A 985 6.07 -33.49 -14.90
C ILE A 985 7.55 -33.64 -15.24
N ASP A 986 8.41 -33.79 -14.24
CA ASP A 986 9.85 -33.95 -14.44
C ASP A 986 10.18 -35.23 -15.23
N ALA A 987 9.49 -36.34 -14.95
CA ALA A 987 9.61 -37.57 -15.72
C ALA A 987 9.21 -37.38 -17.18
N TYR A 988 8.08 -36.71 -17.44
CA TYR A 988 7.60 -36.43 -18.80
C TYR A 988 8.53 -35.47 -19.56
N LEU A 989 8.95 -34.37 -18.95
CA LEU A 989 9.83 -33.36 -19.56
C LEU A 989 11.26 -33.89 -19.82
N SER A 990 11.69 -34.91 -19.08
CA SER A 990 13.01 -35.56 -19.28
C SER A 990 12.99 -36.63 -20.38
N SER A 991 11.82 -36.95 -20.95
CA SER A 991 11.71 -37.93 -22.01
C SER A 991 12.40 -37.46 -23.30
N PRO A 992 13.27 -38.26 -23.95
CA PRO A 992 13.98 -37.87 -25.18
C PRO A 992 13.06 -37.50 -26.36
N ASP A 993 11.82 -38.01 -26.35
CA ASP A 993 10.83 -37.76 -27.39
C ASP A 993 10.06 -36.45 -27.20
N VAL A 994 10.15 -35.84 -26.01
CA VAL A 994 9.45 -34.61 -25.65
C VAL A 994 10.35 -33.41 -25.88
N ARG A 995 10.00 -32.57 -26.87
CA ARG A 995 10.70 -31.31 -27.13
C ARG A 995 9.89 -30.14 -26.61
N TRP A 996 10.48 -29.34 -25.72
CA TRP A 996 9.81 -28.24 -25.04
C TRP A 996 10.78 -27.09 -24.74
N ASP A 997 10.23 -25.88 -24.67
CA ASP A 997 10.97 -24.67 -24.32
C ASP A 997 10.56 -24.18 -22.93
N ILE A 998 9.25 -24.21 -22.64
CA ILE A 998 8.67 -23.79 -21.36
C ILE A 998 7.60 -24.79 -20.96
N PHE A 999 7.62 -25.23 -19.70
CA PHE A 999 6.44 -25.78 -19.05
C PHE A 999 5.75 -24.66 -18.28
N SER A 1000 4.44 -24.51 -18.45
CA SER A 1000 3.65 -23.50 -17.77
C SER A 1000 2.70 -24.17 -16.79
N GLY A 1001 2.82 -23.83 -15.52
CA GLY A 1001 1.96 -24.34 -14.45
C GLY A 1001 0.56 -23.71 -14.47
N LEU A 1002 0.41 -22.50 -15.02
CA LEU A 1002 -0.85 -21.76 -15.08
C LEU A 1002 -0.87 -20.82 -16.29
N MET A 1003 -1.99 -20.78 -17.01
CA MET A 1003 -2.22 -19.78 -18.06
C MET A 1003 -3.41 -18.88 -17.71
N ALA A 1004 -3.13 -17.60 -17.46
CA ALA A 1004 -4.14 -16.66 -16.99
C ALA A 1004 -5.06 -16.15 -18.09
N ASP A 1005 -4.57 -15.86 -19.29
CA ASP A 1005 -5.39 -15.32 -20.40
C ASP A 1005 -5.02 -16.00 -21.73
N LEU A 1006 -5.37 -17.27 -21.91
CA LEU A 1006 -5.00 -18.05 -23.10
C LEU A 1006 -5.58 -17.42 -24.38
N HIS A 1007 -4.70 -16.93 -25.27
CA HIS A 1007 -5.11 -16.28 -26.51
C HIS A 1007 -5.97 -17.20 -27.41
N ARG A 1008 -7.02 -16.63 -28.03
CA ARG A 1008 -7.95 -17.39 -28.89
C ARG A 1008 -7.27 -18.08 -30.08
N ASP A 1009 -6.20 -17.49 -30.59
CA ASP A 1009 -5.39 -18.06 -31.69
C ASP A 1009 -4.37 -19.11 -31.25
N ALA A 1010 -4.28 -19.45 -29.95
CA ALA A 1010 -3.43 -20.54 -29.48
C ALA A 1010 -3.79 -21.86 -30.18
N LYS A 1011 -2.78 -22.57 -30.68
CA LYS A 1011 -2.93 -23.83 -31.40
C LYS A 1011 -2.37 -24.97 -30.58
N ILE A 1012 -3.19 -26.00 -30.38
CA ILE A 1012 -2.75 -27.25 -29.78
C ILE A 1012 -1.97 -28.05 -30.83
N LEU A 1013 -0.72 -28.34 -30.50
CA LEU A 1013 0.24 -29.05 -31.35
C LEU A 1013 0.26 -30.55 -31.03
N ALA A 1014 0.16 -30.90 -29.75
CA ALA A 1014 0.11 -32.27 -29.25
C ALA A 1014 -0.69 -32.36 -27.95
N VAL A 1015 -1.21 -33.56 -27.68
CA VAL A 1015 -1.85 -33.93 -26.41
C VAL A 1015 -1.40 -35.34 -26.10
N ASP A 1016 -0.68 -35.50 -25.00
CA ASP A 1016 -0.12 -36.77 -24.53
C ASP A 1016 -0.67 -37.11 -23.14
N GLU A 1017 -0.76 -38.40 -22.83
CA GLU A 1017 -1.15 -38.88 -21.49
C GLU A 1017 0.05 -39.56 -20.86
N HIS A 1018 0.42 -39.13 -19.65
CA HIS A 1018 1.51 -39.72 -18.89
C HIS A 1018 1.10 -39.77 -17.42
N GLU A 1019 1.17 -40.97 -16.82
CA GLU A 1019 0.85 -41.21 -15.40
C GLU A 1019 -0.50 -40.61 -14.94
N GLY A 1020 -1.52 -40.66 -15.80
CA GLY A 1020 -2.86 -40.16 -15.49
C GLY A 1020 -3.03 -38.64 -15.63
N ARG A 1021 -2.00 -37.91 -16.07
CA ARG A 1021 -2.06 -36.47 -16.40
C ARG A 1021 -2.07 -36.23 -17.90
N SER A 1022 -2.86 -35.24 -18.31
CA SER A 1022 -2.94 -34.79 -19.71
C SER A 1022 -1.98 -33.64 -19.95
N PHE A 1023 -0.97 -33.86 -20.79
CA PHE A 1023 0.02 -32.87 -21.19
C PHE A 1023 -0.34 -32.29 -22.55
N VAL A 1024 -0.47 -30.97 -22.62
CA VAL A 1024 -0.92 -30.24 -23.81
C VAL A 1024 0.23 -29.37 -24.31
N THR A 1025 0.70 -29.63 -25.53
CA THR A 1025 1.69 -28.76 -26.19
C THR A 1025 0.97 -27.69 -27.02
N THR A 1026 1.30 -26.42 -26.77
CA THR A 1026 0.76 -25.24 -27.45
C THR A 1026 1.89 -24.31 -27.92
N ASN A 1027 1.57 -23.37 -28.81
CA ASN A 1027 2.52 -22.44 -29.43
C ASN A 1027 2.48 -21.01 -28.83
N ARG A 1028 1.80 -20.83 -27.69
CA ARG A 1028 1.61 -19.55 -27.01
C ARG A 1028 1.72 -19.74 -25.50
N LEU A 1029 2.35 -18.79 -24.82
CA LEU A 1029 2.45 -18.68 -23.37
C LEU A 1029 1.78 -17.37 -22.96
N ILE A 1030 0.97 -17.39 -21.90
CA ILE A 1030 0.51 -16.17 -21.22
C ILE A 1030 0.46 -16.50 -19.72
N SER A 1031 1.14 -15.69 -18.89
CA SER A 1031 1.42 -15.86 -17.45
C SER A 1031 2.80 -16.41 -17.08
N THR A 1032 3.28 -15.96 -15.92
CA THR A 1032 4.58 -16.30 -15.32
C THR A 1032 4.49 -16.84 -13.89
N VAL A 1033 3.27 -16.99 -13.34
CA VAL A 1033 3.01 -17.39 -11.93
C VAL A 1033 3.80 -18.62 -11.49
N MET A 1034 3.90 -19.65 -12.33
CA MET A 1034 4.86 -20.74 -12.14
C MET A 1034 5.19 -21.37 -13.49
N ASN A 1035 6.46 -21.35 -13.87
CA ASN A 1035 6.94 -21.95 -15.12
C ASN A 1035 8.26 -22.70 -14.88
N ILE A 1036 8.53 -23.73 -15.68
CA ILE A 1036 9.85 -24.37 -15.81
C ILE A 1036 10.42 -23.96 -17.16
N TYR A 1037 11.67 -23.52 -17.17
CA TYR A 1037 12.36 -23.02 -18.36
C TYR A 1037 13.49 -23.97 -18.75
N SER A 1038 13.53 -24.37 -20.02
CA SER A 1038 14.64 -25.16 -20.56
C SER A 1038 15.77 -24.26 -21.10
N PRO A 1039 17.00 -24.77 -21.27
CA PRO A 1039 18.11 -24.00 -21.85
C PRO A 1039 17.80 -23.47 -23.26
N GLY A 1040 16.88 -24.12 -23.98
CA GLY A 1040 16.46 -23.70 -25.33
C GLY A 1040 15.79 -22.32 -25.37
N VAL A 1041 15.22 -21.85 -24.26
CA VAL A 1041 14.58 -20.53 -24.18
C VAL A 1041 15.43 -19.47 -23.48
N PHE A 1042 16.55 -19.85 -22.85
CA PHE A 1042 17.37 -18.92 -22.06
C PHE A 1042 17.82 -17.73 -22.89
N ASP A 1043 18.42 -17.96 -24.06
CA ASP A 1043 18.87 -16.88 -24.94
C ASP A 1043 17.72 -15.98 -25.42
N THR A 1044 16.50 -16.52 -25.53
CA THR A 1044 15.34 -15.69 -25.88
C THR A 1044 15.05 -14.69 -24.77
N ILE A 1045 15.03 -15.14 -23.50
CA ILE A 1045 14.76 -14.28 -22.34
C ILE A 1045 15.92 -13.32 -22.08
N VAL A 1046 17.17 -13.76 -22.20
CA VAL A 1046 18.36 -12.91 -22.02
C VAL A 1046 18.38 -11.74 -23.01
N ASN A 1047 17.92 -11.97 -24.24
CA ASN A 1047 17.83 -10.94 -25.29
C ASN A 1047 16.61 -10.02 -25.17
N TRP A 1048 15.82 -10.13 -24.10
CA TRP A 1048 14.76 -9.15 -23.82
C TRP A 1048 15.38 -7.76 -23.58
N ASP A 1049 14.75 -6.75 -24.18
CA ASP A 1049 15.24 -5.37 -24.23
C ASP A 1049 14.53 -4.50 -23.20
N GLU A 1050 15.23 -4.13 -22.12
CA GLU A 1050 14.71 -3.27 -21.06
C GLU A 1050 14.50 -1.82 -21.48
N THR A 1051 15.07 -1.40 -22.62
CA THR A 1051 14.92 -0.04 -23.13
C THR A 1051 13.59 0.16 -23.85
N ASN A 1052 12.95 -0.93 -24.32
CA ASN A 1052 11.61 -0.90 -24.88
C ASN A 1052 10.57 -0.73 -23.75
N ARG A 1053 9.90 0.43 -23.71
CA ARG A 1053 8.96 0.81 -22.67
C ARG A 1053 7.48 0.59 -23.04
N ASP A 1054 7.21 -0.13 -24.13
CA ASP A 1054 5.85 -0.49 -24.56
C ASP A 1054 5.31 -1.68 -23.75
N VAL A 1055 4.32 -1.42 -22.90
CA VAL A 1055 3.73 -2.45 -22.03
C VAL A 1055 2.92 -3.49 -22.81
N GLU A 1056 2.34 -3.13 -23.95
CA GLU A 1056 1.49 -4.06 -24.71
C GLU A 1056 2.29 -5.16 -25.41
N THR A 1057 3.58 -4.89 -25.65
CA THR A 1057 4.44 -5.79 -26.43
C THR A 1057 5.64 -6.32 -25.66
N ASN A 1058 6.07 -5.65 -24.58
CA ASN A 1058 7.35 -5.90 -23.95
C ASN A 1058 7.28 -6.38 -22.49
N THR A 1059 6.10 -6.63 -21.92
CA THR A 1059 6.04 -7.46 -20.71
C THR A 1059 6.64 -8.84 -21.01
N ILE A 1060 7.20 -9.50 -20.00
CA ILE A 1060 7.95 -10.75 -20.22
C ILE A 1060 7.11 -11.83 -20.90
N ASP A 1061 5.85 -11.95 -20.51
CA ASP A 1061 4.88 -12.88 -21.07
C ASP A 1061 4.52 -12.52 -22.52
N ARG A 1062 4.23 -11.25 -22.83
CA ARG A 1062 3.92 -10.78 -24.20
C ARG A 1062 5.12 -10.90 -25.13
N TYR A 1063 6.31 -10.58 -24.63
CA TYR A 1063 7.56 -10.76 -25.36
C TYR A 1063 7.79 -12.22 -25.75
N LEU A 1064 7.58 -13.16 -24.81
CA LEU A 1064 7.66 -14.59 -25.07
C LEU A 1064 6.54 -15.06 -26.01
N GLU A 1065 5.32 -14.58 -25.81
CA GLU A 1065 4.16 -14.93 -26.62
C GLU A 1065 4.37 -14.58 -28.11
N ALA A 1066 5.04 -13.46 -28.40
CA ALA A 1066 5.34 -13.02 -29.76
C ALA A 1066 6.32 -13.95 -30.52
N ARG A 1067 7.04 -14.83 -29.82
CA ARG A 1067 8.01 -15.75 -30.43
C ARG A 1067 7.29 -16.98 -31.00
N ARG A 1068 7.08 -16.93 -32.32
CA ARG A 1068 6.32 -17.94 -33.09
C ARG A 1068 6.83 -19.40 -33.00
N ALA A 1069 8.02 -19.63 -32.46
CA ALA A 1069 8.68 -20.93 -32.45
C ALA A 1069 8.64 -21.65 -31.09
N LEU A 1070 8.11 -21.03 -30.02
CA LEU A 1070 8.13 -21.64 -28.69
C LEU A 1070 7.15 -22.82 -28.57
N LYS A 1071 7.63 -23.92 -28.00
CA LYS A 1071 6.85 -25.08 -27.59
C LYS A 1071 6.58 -25.00 -26.09
N VAL A 1072 5.34 -24.66 -25.76
CA VAL A 1072 4.89 -24.51 -24.40
C VAL A 1072 4.09 -25.74 -24.01
N ILE A 1073 4.43 -26.38 -22.91
CA ILE A 1073 3.70 -27.52 -22.35
C ILE A 1073 2.91 -27.04 -21.14
N VAL A 1074 1.66 -27.49 -21.01
CA VAL A 1074 0.78 -27.19 -19.88
C VAL A 1074 -0.06 -28.43 -19.55
N THR A 1075 -0.48 -28.59 -18.30
CA THR A 1075 -1.40 -29.66 -17.90
C THR A 1075 -2.86 -29.24 -18.05
N GLU A 1076 -3.75 -30.20 -18.27
CA GLU A 1076 -5.20 -30.02 -18.15
C GLU A 1076 -5.73 -30.96 -17.06
N PRO A 1077 -6.20 -30.44 -15.90
CA PRO A 1077 -6.23 -29.03 -15.49
C PRO A 1077 -4.84 -28.42 -15.25
N PHE A 1078 -4.77 -27.09 -15.11
CA PHE A 1078 -3.54 -26.36 -14.74
C PHE A 1078 -2.96 -26.90 -13.42
N LEU A 1079 -1.63 -26.81 -13.28
CA LEU A 1079 -0.90 -27.38 -12.14
C LEU A 1079 -1.11 -26.58 -10.86
N VAL A 1080 -1.00 -25.25 -10.94
CA VAL A 1080 -1.06 -24.36 -9.78
C VAL A 1080 -2.24 -23.40 -9.90
N GLY A 1081 -2.69 -22.90 -8.75
CA GLY A 1081 -3.60 -21.77 -8.64
C GLY A 1081 -2.86 -20.44 -8.50
N HIS A 1082 -3.61 -19.41 -8.15
CA HIS A 1082 -3.10 -18.05 -7.96
C HIS A 1082 -3.90 -17.39 -6.84
N LYS A 1083 -3.21 -16.94 -5.79
CA LYS A 1083 -3.82 -16.42 -4.56
C LYS A 1083 -4.59 -15.13 -4.82
N GLU A 1084 -5.92 -15.22 -4.77
CA GLU A 1084 -6.85 -14.13 -5.11
C GLU A 1084 -6.90 -13.03 -4.04
N GLU A 1085 -6.60 -13.37 -2.78
CA GLU A 1085 -6.63 -12.49 -1.62
C GLU A 1085 -5.47 -11.47 -1.60
N GLN A 1086 -4.41 -11.72 -2.37
CA GLN A 1086 -3.25 -10.83 -2.43
C GLN A 1086 -3.42 -9.71 -3.47
N HIS A 1087 -2.59 -8.67 -3.39
CA HIS A 1087 -2.52 -7.59 -4.39
C HIS A 1087 -1.31 -7.77 -5.30
N SER A 1088 -1.50 -7.59 -6.61
CA SER A 1088 -0.42 -7.63 -7.60
C SER A 1088 0.63 -6.57 -7.30
N THR A 1089 1.89 -6.99 -7.17
CA THR A 1089 3.05 -6.09 -7.01
C THR A 1089 3.37 -5.32 -8.29
N ILE A 1090 2.90 -5.81 -9.44
CA ILE A 1090 3.08 -5.23 -10.76
C ILE A 1090 2.08 -4.08 -10.99
N TRP A 1091 0.80 -4.33 -10.69
CA TRP A 1091 -0.31 -3.46 -11.08
C TRP A 1091 -0.99 -2.75 -9.90
N GLY A 1092 -0.81 -3.24 -8.68
CA GLY A 1092 -1.37 -2.65 -7.46
C GLY A 1092 -2.86 -2.90 -7.22
N PHE A 1093 -3.48 -3.83 -7.95
CA PHE A 1093 -4.87 -4.27 -7.74
C PHE A 1093 -4.93 -5.67 -7.12
N GLN A 1094 -6.08 -6.03 -6.54
CA GLN A 1094 -6.29 -7.35 -5.93
C GLN A 1094 -6.38 -8.48 -6.99
N ASN A 1095 -5.74 -9.60 -6.72
CA ASN A 1095 -5.57 -10.73 -7.62
C ASN A 1095 -6.88 -11.42 -8.04
N THR A 1096 -8.00 -11.14 -7.37
CA THR A 1096 -9.37 -11.54 -7.79
C THR A 1096 -9.68 -11.20 -9.25
N GLN A 1097 -9.05 -10.17 -9.83
CA GLN A 1097 -9.23 -9.83 -11.25
C GLN A 1097 -8.73 -10.91 -12.22
N TYR A 1098 -7.82 -11.80 -11.79
CA TYR A 1098 -7.30 -12.89 -12.62
C TYR A 1098 -8.17 -14.16 -12.58
N ALA A 1099 -9.06 -14.30 -11.59
CA ALA A 1099 -9.86 -15.52 -11.40
C ALA A 1099 -10.72 -15.85 -12.63
N ASP A 1100 -11.47 -14.86 -13.13
CA ASP A 1100 -12.32 -15.01 -14.31
C ASP A 1100 -11.51 -15.33 -15.57
N LEU A 1101 -10.33 -14.71 -15.72
CA LEU A 1101 -9.43 -14.94 -16.85
C LEU A 1101 -8.88 -16.37 -16.81
N ILE A 1102 -8.40 -16.83 -15.65
CA ILE A 1102 -7.87 -18.19 -15.45
C ILE A 1102 -8.97 -19.23 -15.73
N ALA A 1103 -10.18 -19.02 -15.23
CA ALA A 1103 -11.32 -19.91 -15.46
C ALA A 1103 -11.67 -19.98 -16.96
N ALA A 1104 -11.75 -18.83 -17.64
CA ALA A 1104 -11.98 -18.76 -19.09
C ALA A 1104 -10.87 -19.46 -19.89
N SER A 1105 -9.61 -19.30 -19.48
CA SER A 1105 -8.44 -19.94 -20.09
C SER A 1105 -8.47 -21.45 -19.94
N SER A 1106 -8.82 -21.96 -18.76
CA SER A 1106 -9.00 -23.38 -18.48
C SER A 1106 -10.09 -23.99 -19.35
N GLN A 1107 -11.24 -23.31 -19.46
CA GLN A 1107 -12.35 -23.75 -20.32
C GLN A 1107 -11.96 -23.75 -21.81
N LEU A 1108 -11.25 -22.71 -22.27
CA LEU A 1108 -10.78 -22.60 -23.65
C LEU A 1108 -9.76 -23.70 -23.99
N LEU A 1109 -8.83 -24.00 -23.06
CA LEU A 1109 -7.87 -25.09 -23.22
C LEU A 1109 -8.59 -26.44 -23.36
N LYS A 1110 -9.53 -26.74 -22.45
CA LYS A 1110 -10.38 -27.95 -22.50
C LYS A 1110 -11.10 -28.08 -23.85
N GLU A 1111 -11.69 -27.00 -24.33
CA GLU A 1111 -12.40 -27.00 -25.62
C GLU A 1111 -11.46 -27.28 -26.79
N LYS A 1112 -10.28 -26.65 -26.81
CA LYS A 1112 -9.26 -26.86 -27.85
C LYS A 1112 -8.66 -28.27 -27.82
N VAL A 1113 -8.41 -28.84 -26.65
CA VAL A 1113 -7.96 -30.23 -26.46
C VAL A 1113 -9.00 -31.20 -27.01
N ARG A 1114 -10.29 -31.01 -26.67
CA ARG A 1114 -11.39 -31.83 -27.19
C ARG A 1114 -11.46 -31.76 -28.73
N LYS A 1115 -11.36 -30.56 -29.31
CA LYS A 1115 -11.34 -30.36 -30.78
C LYS A 1115 -10.13 -31.06 -31.43
N PHE A 1116 -8.96 -31.01 -30.80
CA PHE A 1116 -7.75 -31.69 -31.29
C PHE A 1116 -7.90 -33.21 -31.30
N ARG A 1117 -8.36 -33.80 -30.19
CA ARG A 1117 -8.62 -35.25 -30.08
C ARG A 1117 -9.65 -35.72 -31.12
N ALA A 1118 -10.74 -34.96 -31.32
CA ALA A 1118 -11.75 -35.29 -32.33
C ALA A 1118 -11.18 -35.30 -33.77
N ARG A 1119 -10.34 -34.33 -34.13
CA ARG A 1119 -9.67 -34.27 -35.45
C ARG A 1119 -8.73 -35.45 -35.69
N ARG A 1120 -7.96 -35.87 -34.68
CA ARG A 1120 -7.10 -37.07 -34.77
C ARG A 1120 -7.90 -38.38 -34.80
N GLY A 1121 -9.01 -38.47 -34.07
CA GLY A 1121 -9.94 -39.61 -34.13
C GLY A 1121 -10.55 -39.81 -35.53
N LEU A 1122 -10.95 -38.71 -36.18
CA LEU A 1122 -11.45 -38.71 -37.57
C LEU A 1122 -10.37 -39.10 -38.61
N HIS A 1123 -9.09 -38.86 -38.34
CA HIS A 1123 -7.99 -39.28 -39.21
C HIS A 1123 -7.57 -40.74 -39.00
N ARG A 1124 -7.76 -41.33 -37.81
CA ARG A 1124 -7.58 -42.77 -37.57
C ARG A 1124 -8.72 -43.62 -38.16
N GLY A 1125 -9.94 -43.08 -38.29
CA GLY A 1125 -11.08 -43.76 -38.92
C GLY A 1125 -11.12 -43.74 -40.46
N LYS A 1126 -10.12 -43.13 -41.12
CA LYS A 1126 -9.98 -43.06 -42.59
C LYS A 1126 -8.71 -43.73 -43.13
N ARG A 1127 -8.04 -44.56 -42.33
CA ARG A 1127 -6.94 -45.43 -42.79
C ARG A 1127 -7.35 -46.88 -42.76
#